data_AF-A0A225DZF9-F1
#
_entry.id   AF-A0A225DZF9-F1
#
_cell.length_a   1.000
_cell.length_b   1.000
_cell.length_c   1.000
_cell.angle_alpha   90.00
_cell.angle_beta   90.00
_cell.angle_gamma   90.00
#
_symmetry.space_group_name_H-M   'P 1'
#
loop_
_entity.id
_entity.type
_entity.pdbx_description
1 polymer ?
#
loop_
_entity_poly.entity_id
_entity_poly.type
_entity_poly.pdbx_seq_one_letter_code
_entity_poly.pdbx_strand_id
1 'polypeptide(L)'
;MTDNRSAPARGPWRVWRDFWFTPGDPTTLGFLRIVTGCLVLYVHLAYSFDLRAFFGPDGWYGLKYINRERTETPNILGPLDWEVPAKIPYLPEGAQPQLHRPGMGTEIELSTYVPEYPHRRRAVMAYMRSLLDKYPTRPELDHALRYLDRLQRSLNGVTVNDGLGFVLTLSDDANVRRNELGKVRSVDLWDKTRDKVMPPAIVTDLTTDERAAVADEIESFYLSLPPPPPKDNPLAPDYQKYVINHLSEMDFAQRGAFLRFLRNLTEVDPTERASQLDYMEYWHTERRVAYRTGAPIFSLWYYVTDPVGMYVAHGVTLVIIFLFTIGFCTRVTAVLTWLAAISYIHRTQQVLFGMDTMMNILLFYLMFANCGAALSVDRLVCRYRAARASLARTGTIDAATALYLEVPPRTVIAGLIQRMIQVHCCFIYAAAGMSKLKGGAWWNTNAYWDTLVNPEFTLVHFRWYEYLLRETVSHRPVYALLAAFGVAFTLIAELGIPFLVWSRARPYILLFGFMFHAGVAIFMGLWIFSLLMMTLLISYLPGAAIRDRLFGYRETGAKSGRFLVRLAAGATAQLRAAALIRALDFDNQVERIEQTPGGSADEVRVVADGRELTGREAVDALLSRLAWARPLRWLLLVPGASGAIVRVLTGSVSVAPAATLQKTGAGK
;
A
#
# COMPACT_ATOMS: atom_id res chain seq x y z
N MET A 1 9.70 49.73 -32.80
CA MET A 1 9.39 48.37 -33.28
C MET A 1 10.68 47.55 -33.23
N THR A 2 10.94 46.83 -32.14
CA THR A 2 12.14 46.00 -31.98
C THR A 2 11.78 44.53 -32.17
N ASP A 3 12.24 44.03 -33.31
CA ASP A 3 12.57 42.65 -33.69
C ASP A 3 12.10 41.53 -32.75
N ASN A 4 10.86 41.06 -32.96
CA ASN A 4 10.34 39.83 -32.36
C ASN A 4 10.80 38.62 -33.19
N ARG A 5 12.10 38.31 -33.14
CA ARG A 5 12.61 37.05 -33.72
C ARG A 5 12.08 35.90 -32.88
N SER A 6 11.11 35.18 -33.44
CA SER A 6 10.66 33.89 -32.96
C SER A 6 11.87 32.99 -32.71
N ALA A 7 12.12 32.68 -31.44
CA ALA A 7 13.14 31.71 -31.07
C ALA A 7 12.89 30.40 -31.85
N PRO A 8 13.95 29.76 -32.41
CA PRO A 8 13.79 28.56 -33.21
C PRO A 8 13.03 27.50 -32.41
N ALA A 9 12.06 26.85 -33.08
CA ALA A 9 11.25 25.80 -32.48
C ALA A 9 12.17 24.77 -31.80
N ARG A 10 11.98 24.55 -30.50
CA ARG A 10 12.82 23.61 -29.74
C ARG A 10 12.59 22.21 -30.30
N GLY A 11 13.65 21.53 -30.75
CA GLY A 11 13.56 20.14 -31.20
C GLY A 11 13.01 19.21 -30.10
N PRO A 12 12.33 18.09 -30.46
CA PRO A 12 11.67 17.19 -29.50
C PRO A 12 12.56 16.73 -28.35
N TRP A 13 13.83 16.41 -28.62
CA TRP A 13 14.80 16.00 -27.60
C TRP A 13 15.08 17.10 -26.56
N ARG A 14 15.13 18.36 -27.00
CA ARG A 14 15.33 19.49 -26.09
C ARG A 14 14.12 19.69 -25.18
N VAL A 15 12.90 19.55 -25.72
CA VAL A 15 11.66 19.61 -24.92
C VAL A 15 11.63 18.49 -23.88
N TRP A 16 11.96 17.26 -24.29
CA TRP A 16 12.06 16.11 -23.38
C TRP A 16 13.07 16.35 -22.26
N ARG A 17 14.28 16.81 -22.61
CA ARG A 17 15.34 17.10 -21.63
C ARG A 17 14.94 18.23 -20.70
N ASP A 18 14.39 19.32 -21.22
CA ASP A 18 13.96 20.47 -20.42
C ASP A 18 12.82 20.08 -19.46
N PHE A 19 11.91 19.18 -19.89
CA PHE A 19 10.82 18.70 -19.03
C PHE A 19 11.33 18.01 -17.76
N TRP A 20 12.32 17.11 -17.90
CA TRP A 20 12.85 16.30 -16.80
C TRP A 20 13.97 16.98 -16.00
N PHE A 21 14.84 17.73 -16.65
CA PHE A 21 16.12 18.16 -16.07
C PHE A 21 16.27 19.67 -15.86
N THR A 22 15.21 20.46 -16.08
CA THR A 22 15.23 21.88 -15.69
C THR A 22 15.34 22.00 -14.16
N PRO A 23 16.31 22.77 -13.62
CA PRO A 23 16.42 22.98 -12.18
C PRO A 23 15.12 23.50 -11.57
N GLY A 24 14.58 22.72 -10.63
CA GLY A 24 13.31 23.00 -9.95
C GLY A 24 13.52 23.69 -8.60
N ASP A 25 12.50 24.44 -8.19
CA ASP A 25 12.39 25.04 -6.87
C ASP A 25 11.96 23.98 -5.84
N PRO A 26 12.76 23.69 -4.79
CA PRO A 26 12.46 22.65 -3.83
C PRO A 26 11.31 22.99 -2.86
N THR A 27 10.75 24.21 -2.91
CA THR A 27 9.67 24.63 -1.99
C THR A 27 8.45 23.73 -2.06
N THR A 28 8.00 23.35 -3.27
CA THR A 28 6.86 22.45 -3.42
C THR A 28 7.14 21.11 -2.75
N LEU A 29 8.32 20.52 -2.97
CA LEU A 29 8.73 19.26 -2.33
C LEU A 29 8.84 19.39 -0.80
N GLY A 30 9.33 20.51 -0.28
CA GLY A 30 9.37 20.79 1.16
C GLY A 30 7.97 20.90 1.77
N PHE A 31 7.02 21.47 1.03
CA PHE A 31 5.62 21.54 1.45
C PHE A 31 4.94 20.15 1.40
N LEU A 32 5.18 19.38 0.33
CA LEU A 32 4.73 17.99 0.24
C LEU A 32 5.26 17.15 1.41
N ARG A 33 6.52 17.34 1.81
CA ARG A 33 7.12 16.69 2.98
C ARG A 33 6.38 17.01 4.27
N ILE A 34 6.06 18.28 4.52
CA ILE A 34 5.30 18.69 5.72
C ILE A 34 3.92 18.04 5.72
N VAL A 35 3.16 18.18 4.63
CA VAL A 35 1.78 17.64 4.57
C VAL A 35 1.79 16.11 4.68
N THR A 36 2.64 15.43 3.91
CA THR A 36 2.80 13.97 3.98
C THR A 36 3.22 13.55 5.38
N GLY A 37 4.22 14.22 5.97
CA GLY A 37 4.69 13.93 7.32
C GLY A 37 3.62 14.10 8.40
N CYS A 38 2.77 15.14 8.31
CA CYS A 38 1.64 15.30 9.21
C CYS A 38 0.62 14.16 9.08
N LEU A 39 0.29 13.75 7.85
CA LEU A 39 -0.65 12.65 7.59
C LEU A 39 -0.08 11.32 8.07
N VAL A 40 1.19 11.04 7.78
CA VAL A 40 1.90 9.84 8.25
C VAL A 40 1.95 9.82 9.77
N LEU A 41 2.28 10.94 10.41
CA LEU A 41 2.31 11.05 11.87
C LEU A 41 0.94 10.79 12.47
N TYR A 42 -0.12 11.36 11.91
CA TYR A 42 -1.50 11.11 12.34
C TYR A 42 -1.85 9.61 12.26
N VAL A 43 -1.57 8.96 11.12
CA VAL A 43 -1.85 7.52 10.94
C VAL A 43 -1.12 6.68 11.98
N HIS A 44 0.16 6.97 12.22
CA HIS A 44 0.94 6.20 13.19
C HIS A 44 0.54 6.53 14.64
N LEU A 45 0.15 7.77 14.95
CA LEU A 45 -0.43 8.11 16.25
C LEU A 45 -1.75 7.38 16.49
N ALA A 46 -2.58 7.18 15.45
CA ALA A 46 -3.81 6.41 15.59
C ALA A 46 -3.53 4.94 15.94
N TYR A 47 -2.46 4.35 15.40
CA TYR A 47 -2.02 3.01 15.79
C TYR A 47 -1.55 2.92 17.25
N SER A 48 -1.21 4.02 17.93
CA SER A 48 -0.75 3.99 19.32
C SER A 48 -1.80 3.40 20.28
N PHE A 49 -3.09 3.57 19.98
CA PHE A 49 -4.18 3.09 20.84
C PHE A 49 -4.33 1.57 20.83
N ASP A 50 -4.11 0.95 19.66
CA ASP A 50 -4.37 -0.47 19.43
C ASP A 50 -3.15 -1.20 18.85
N LEU A 51 -1.94 -0.71 19.13
CA LEU A 51 -0.69 -1.16 18.50
C LEU A 51 -0.53 -2.69 18.54
N ARG A 52 -0.83 -3.31 19.68
CA ARG A 52 -0.74 -4.77 19.86
C ARG A 52 -1.85 -5.53 19.14
N ALA A 53 -3.05 -4.95 19.05
CA ALA A 53 -4.16 -5.55 18.32
C ALA A 53 -3.89 -5.56 16.81
N PHE A 54 -3.19 -4.55 16.27
CA PHE A 54 -2.79 -4.57 14.86
C PHE A 54 -1.52 -5.40 14.61
N PHE A 55 -0.44 -5.15 15.35
CA PHE A 55 0.90 -5.62 14.98
C PHE A 55 1.51 -6.67 15.92
N GLY A 56 0.86 -6.95 17.05
CA GLY A 56 1.35 -7.89 18.06
C GLY A 56 1.31 -9.35 17.59
N PRO A 57 1.88 -10.29 18.38
CA PRO A 57 1.90 -11.71 18.03
C PRO A 57 0.49 -12.30 17.84
N ASP A 58 -0.48 -11.85 18.65
CA ASP A 58 -1.88 -12.26 18.60
C ASP A 58 -2.79 -11.15 18.02
N GLY A 59 -2.23 -10.28 17.18
CA GLY A 59 -3.02 -9.23 16.51
C GLY A 59 -4.09 -9.79 15.57
N TRP A 60 -4.92 -8.91 14.99
CA TRP A 60 -6.00 -9.24 14.05
C TRP A 60 -5.53 -10.18 12.94
N TYR A 61 -4.29 -9.99 12.48
CA TYR A 61 -3.58 -10.99 11.70
C TYR A 61 -2.35 -11.48 12.46
N GLY A 62 -2.51 -12.61 13.16
CA GLY A 62 -1.52 -13.15 14.09
C GLY A 62 -0.17 -13.46 13.41
N LEU A 63 0.91 -13.31 14.19
CA LEU A 63 2.29 -13.46 13.70
C LEU A 63 2.55 -14.85 13.10
N LYS A 64 1.95 -15.90 13.67
CA LYS A 64 2.05 -17.27 13.15
C LYS A 64 1.51 -17.37 11.72
N TYR A 65 0.35 -16.76 11.45
CA TYR A 65 -0.31 -16.81 10.14
C TYR A 65 0.50 -16.05 9.10
N ILE A 66 0.84 -14.79 9.37
CA ILE A 66 1.63 -13.98 8.42
C ILE A 66 3.03 -14.55 8.18
N ASN A 67 3.66 -15.17 9.19
CA ASN A 67 4.93 -15.85 8.98
C ASN A 67 4.77 -17.01 8.00
N ARG A 68 3.71 -17.81 8.15
CA ARG A 68 3.41 -18.88 7.22
C ARG A 68 3.14 -18.33 5.81
N GLU A 69 2.31 -17.30 5.67
CA GLU A 69 2.05 -16.69 4.36
C GLU A 69 3.32 -16.15 3.70
N ARG A 70 4.09 -15.32 4.41
CA ARG A 70 5.27 -14.70 3.80
C ARG A 70 6.37 -15.70 3.42
N THR A 71 6.37 -16.92 3.98
CA THR A 71 7.34 -17.96 3.62
C THR A 71 6.77 -19.02 2.69
N GLU A 72 5.47 -19.29 2.74
CA GLU A 72 4.87 -20.44 2.06
C GLU A 72 3.84 -20.07 0.99
N THR A 73 3.32 -18.84 0.90
CA THR A 73 2.29 -18.52 -0.09
C THR A 73 2.72 -18.94 -1.51
N PRO A 74 1.95 -19.79 -2.21
CA PRO A 74 2.27 -20.21 -3.56
C PRO A 74 2.14 -19.02 -4.52
N ASN A 75 3.21 -18.74 -5.27
CA ASN A 75 3.12 -17.84 -6.42
C ASN A 75 3.11 -18.68 -7.69
N ILE A 76 1.95 -18.78 -8.32
CA ILE A 76 1.77 -19.48 -9.59
C ILE A 76 1.84 -18.43 -10.70
N LEU A 77 2.70 -18.64 -11.69
CA LEU A 77 2.73 -17.77 -12.87
C LEU A 77 1.50 -18.09 -13.73
N GLY A 78 0.63 -17.10 -13.90
CA GLY A 78 -0.42 -17.17 -14.90
C GLY A 78 0.16 -17.13 -16.31
N PRO A 79 -0.55 -17.65 -17.33
CA PRO A 79 -0.14 -17.48 -18.71
C PRO A 79 -0.01 -15.98 -19.03
N LEU A 80 1.03 -15.62 -19.80
CA LEU A 80 1.27 -14.25 -20.27
C LEU A 80 0.39 -13.88 -21.48
N ASP A 81 -0.54 -14.74 -21.86
CA ASP A 81 -1.42 -14.50 -22.99
C ASP A 81 -2.64 -13.65 -22.61
N TRP A 82 -3.23 -13.02 -23.62
CA TRP A 82 -4.38 -12.13 -23.46
C TRP A 82 -5.71 -12.90 -23.40
N GLU A 83 -5.69 -14.22 -23.61
CA GLU A 83 -6.91 -15.01 -23.88
C GLU A 83 -7.45 -15.82 -22.70
N VAL A 84 -6.77 -15.96 -21.56
CA VAL A 84 -7.36 -16.73 -20.44
C VAL A 84 -7.01 -16.12 -19.07
N PRO A 85 -8.00 -15.63 -18.28
CA PRO A 85 -7.79 -15.41 -16.86
C PRO A 85 -7.53 -16.76 -16.20
N ALA A 86 -6.53 -16.84 -15.31
CA ALA A 86 -6.21 -18.01 -14.48
C ALA A 86 -7.32 -18.36 -13.46
N LYS A 87 -8.53 -18.61 -13.94
CA LYS A 87 -9.53 -19.49 -13.35
C LYS A 87 -9.81 -20.51 -14.44
N ILE A 88 -9.40 -21.76 -14.19
CA ILE A 88 -9.64 -22.92 -15.05
C ILE A 88 -11.06 -22.80 -15.63
N PRO A 89 -11.23 -22.52 -16.93
CA PRO A 89 -12.54 -22.50 -17.52
C PRO A 89 -12.94 -23.95 -17.74
N TYR A 90 -14.18 -24.27 -17.39
CA TYR A 90 -14.92 -25.38 -17.97
C TYR A 90 -14.46 -25.63 -19.41
N LEU A 91 -13.82 -26.76 -19.66
CA LEU A 91 -13.67 -27.28 -21.02
C LEU A 91 -15.09 -27.63 -21.51
N PRO A 92 -15.55 -27.11 -22.65
CA PRO A 92 -16.79 -27.58 -23.24
C PRO A 92 -16.70 -29.09 -23.49
N GLU A 93 -17.79 -29.83 -23.26
CA GLU A 93 -17.87 -31.25 -23.62
C GLU A 93 -17.44 -31.45 -25.08
N GLY A 94 -16.38 -32.23 -25.28
CA GLY A 94 -15.83 -32.56 -26.60
C GLY A 94 -14.52 -31.85 -27.00
N ALA A 95 -14.02 -30.89 -26.20
CA ALA A 95 -12.72 -30.27 -26.48
C ALA A 95 -11.56 -31.20 -26.01
N GLN A 96 -10.86 -31.81 -26.96
CA GLN A 96 -9.58 -32.48 -26.72
C GLN A 96 -8.58 -31.45 -26.17
N PRO A 97 -7.82 -31.76 -25.10
CA PRO A 97 -6.76 -30.88 -24.63
C PRO A 97 -5.65 -30.89 -25.68
N GLN A 98 -5.65 -29.91 -26.59
CA GLN A 98 -4.47 -29.61 -27.38
C GLN A 98 -3.43 -28.98 -26.46
N LEU A 99 -2.72 -29.83 -25.71
CA LEU A 99 -1.55 -29.48 -24.91
C LEU A 99 -0.31 -29.17 -25.79
N HIS A 100 -0.53 -28.78 -27.04
CA HIS A 100 0.54 -28.39 -27.97
C HIS A 100 0.11 -27.14 -28.75
N ARG A 101 0.50 -25.97 -28.23
CA ARG A 101 0.82 -24.83 -29.08
C ARG A 101 2.36 -24.78 -29.23
N PRO A 102 2.91 -25.09 -30.41
CA PRO A 102 4.35 -24.97 -30.64
C PRO A 102 4.71 -23.47 -30.70
N GLY A 103 5.55 -22.99 -29.77
CA GLY A 103 6.06 -21.61 -29.83
C GLY A 103 6.56 -20.98 -28.53
N MET A 104 6.30 -21.57 -27.35
CA MET A 104 6.87 -21.07 -26.08
C MET A 104 7.11 -22.25 -25.13
N GLY A 105 8.37 -22.63 -24.94
CA GLY A 105 8.79 -23.90 -24.34
C GLY A 105 8.68 -24.01 -22.82
N THR A 106 7.49 -23.86 -22.26
CA THR A 106 7.21 -24.27 -20.88
C THR A 106 5.84 -24.96 -20.83
N GLU A 107 5.83 -26.29 -20.75
CA GLU A 107 4.65 -27.02 -20.30
C GLU A 107 4.32 -26.51 -18.89
N ILE A 108 3.18 -25.84 -18.74
CA ILE A 108 2.71 -25.45 -17.41
C ILE A 108 2.23 -26.74 -16.73
N GLU A 109 3.03 -27.27 -15.80
CA GLU A 109 2.61 -28.40 -14.97
C GLU A 109 1.36 -27.99 -14.17
N LEU A 110 0.27 -28.70 -14.38
CA LEU A 110 -0.97 -28.47 -13.65
C LEU A 110 -0.81 -28.98 -12.22
N SER A 111 -1.04 -28.11 -11.23
CA SER A 111 -1.14 -28.50 -9.81
C SER A 111 -2.44 -29.26 -9.56
N THR A 112 -2.38 -30.33 -8.78
CA THR A 112 -3.56 -30.91 -8.14
C THR A 112 -4.12 -29.98 -7.07
N TYR A 113 -5.37 -30.23 -6.66
CA TYR A 113 -6.07 -29.51 -5.60
C TYR A 113 -6.88 -30.46 -4.71
N VAL A 114 -7.19 -29.97 -3.51
CA VAL A 114 -8.08 -30.64 -2.54
C VAL A 114 -9.36 -29.83 -2.34
N PRO A 115 -10.49 -30.47 -1.93
CA PRO A 115 -11.77 -29.80 -1.81
C PRO A 115 -11.74 -28.53 -0.94
N GLU A 116 -12.52 -27.51 -1.33
CA GLU A 116 -12.68 -26.28 -0.54
C GLU A 116 -13.38 -26.56 0.80
N TYR A 117 -14.43 -27.38 0.78
CA TYR A 117 -15.22 -27.71 1.97
C TYR A 117 -14.40 -28.47 3.02
N PRO A 118 -14.30 -27.97 4.27
CA PRO A 118 -13.39 -28.54 5.28
C PRO A 118 -13.59 -30.03 5.57
N HIS A 119 -14.82 -30.52 5.59
CA HIS A 119 -15.12 -31.94 5.86
C HIS A 119 -14.68 -32.86 4.71
N ARG A 120 -14.87 -32.44 3.45
CA ARG A 120 -14.39 -33.19 2.27
C ARG A 120 -12.87 -33.15 2.17
N ARG A 121 -12.27 -31.97 2.44
CA ARG A 121 -10.81 -31.80 2.47
C ARG A 121 -10.16 -32.75 3.45
N ARG A 122 -10.71 -32.84 4.66
CA ARG A 122 -10.22 -33.77 5.70
C ARG A 122 -10.25 -35.22 5.21
N ALA A 123 -11.32 -35.64 4.53
CA ALA A 123 -11.43 -37.00 3.99
C ALA A 123 -10.39 -37.29 2.90
N VAL A 124 -10.21 -36.37 1.95
CA VAL A 124 -9.22 -36.52 0.87
C VAL A 124 -7.80 -36.50 1.43
N MET A 125 -7.47 -35.57 2.33
CA MET A 125 -6.16 -35.52 2.97
C MET A 125 -5.88 -36.78 3.81
N ALA A 126 -6.87 -37.28 4.55
CA ALA A 126 -6.76 -38.53 5.30
C ALA A 126 -6.50 -39.71 4.38
N TYR A 127 -7.21 -39.81 3.25
CA TYR A 127 -6.97 -40.82 2.23
C TYR A 127 -5.57 -40.76 1.65
N MET A 128 -5.08 -39.57 1.26
CA MET A 128 -3.73 -39.40 0.71
C MET A 128 -2.66 -39.85 1.72
N ARG A 129 -2.79 -39.46 2.99
CA ARG A 129 -1.89 -39.88 4.08
C ARG A 129 -1.95 -41.39 4.27
N SER A 130 -3.14 -41.98 4.45
CA SER A 130 -3.30 -43.42 4.69
C SER A 130 -2.83 -44.27 3.51
N LEU A 131 -3.05 -43.80 2.28
CA LEU A 131 -2.63 -44.47 1.06
C LEU A 131 -1.10 -44.55 0.99
N LEU A 132 -0.41 -43.44 1.29
CA LEU A 132 1.06 -43.37 1.26
C LEU A 132 1.72 -44.09 2.46
N ASP A 133 1.01 -44.23 3.58
CA ASP A 133 1.48 -45.04 4.71
C ASP A 133 1.32 -46.54 4.42
N LYS A 134 0.22 -46.93 3.78
CA LYS A 134 -0.08 -48.32 3.40
C LYS A 134 0.76 -48.80 2.22
N TYR A 135 1.05 -47.92 1.27
CA TYR A 135 1.79 -48.20 0.05
C TYR A 135 2.96 -47.21 -0.09
N PRO A 136 4.03 -47.37 0.71
CA PRO A 136 5.11 -46.39 0.80
C PRO A 136 5.99 -46.31 -0.44
N THR A 137 6.04 -47.37 -1.26
CA THR A 137 6.85 -47.43 -2.48
C THR A 137 6.01 -47.22 -3.74
N ARG A 138 6.64 -46.68 -4.80
CA ARG A 138 5.98 -46.44 -6.08
C ARG A 138 5.32 -47.70 -6.70
N PRO A 139 5.96 -48.89 -6.71
CA PRO A 139 5.32 -50.09 -7.26
C PRO A 139 4.08 -50.55 -6.48
N GLU A 140 4.10 -50.42 -5.15
CA GLU A 140 2.95 -50.75 -4.29
C GLU A 140 1.80 -49.77 -4.52
N LEU A 141 2.11 -48.47 -4.59
CA LEU A 141 1.12 -47.43 -4.86
C LEU A 141 0.50 -47.58 -6.26
N ASP A 142 1.34 -47.84 -7.28
CA ASP A 142 0.88 -48.09 -8.63
C ASP A 142 0.00 -49.35 -8.68
N HIS A 143 0.28 -50.37 -7.85
CA HIS A 143 -0.62 -51.53 -7.73
C HIS A 143 -1.99 -51.18 -7.13
N ALA A 144 -2.04 -50.32 -6.11
CA ALA A 144 -3.29 -49.87 -5.50
C ALA A 144 -4.13 -48.99 -6.46
N LEU A 145 -3.47 -48.21 -7.32
CA LEU A 145 -4.12 -47.22 -8.19
C LEU A 145 -4.34 -47.69 -9.64
N ARG A 146 -4.00 -48.94 -10.00
CA ARG A 146 -4.12 -49.44 -11.40
C ARG A 146 -5.51 -49.24 -11.99
N TYR A 147 -6.57 -49.47 -11.22
CA TYR A 147 -7.93 -49.26 -11.70
C TYR A 147 -8.18 -47.78 -12.04
N LEU A 148 -7.71 -46.87 -11.19
CA LEU A 148 -7.83 -45.43 -11.42
C LEU A 148 -7.00 -44.98 -12.64
N ASP A 149 -5.82 -45.55 -12.87
CA ASP A 149 -5.05 -45.33 -14.10
C ASP A 149 -5.78 -45.82 -15.35
N ARG A 150 -6.44 -46.98 -15.27
CA ARG A 150 -7.24 -47.52 -16.37
C ARG A 150 -8.39 -46.57 -16.70
N LEU A 151 -9.13 -46.11 -15.69
CA LEU A 151 -10.17 -45.10 -15.87
C LEU A 151 -9.61 -43.82 -16.49
N GLN A 152 -8.46 -43.33 -16.00
CA GLN A 152 -7.78 -42.17 -16.55
C GLN A 152 -7.47 -42.33 -18.05
N ARG A 153 -6.99 -43.50 -18.50
CA ARG A 153 -6.69 -43.77 -19.92
C ARG A 153 -7.91 -43.82 -20.84
N SER A 154 -9.12 -44.00 -20.31
CA SER A 154 -10.34 -44.08 -21.13
C SER A 154 -10.69 -42.75 -21.85
N LEU A 155 -10.13 -41.61 -21.41
CA LEU A 155 -10.40 -40.26 -21.92
C LEU A 155 -11.90 -39.86 -21.93
N ASN A 156 -12.78 -40.64 -21.30
CA ASN A 156 -14.22 -40.43 -21.29
C ASN A 156 -14.72 -40.21 -19.85
N GLY A 157 -15.16 -38.99 -19.53
CA GLY A 157 -15.64 -38.63 -18.19
C GLY A 157 -16.83 -39.47 -17.72
N VAL A 158 -17.70 -39.91 -18.64
CA VAL A 158 -18.84 -40.79 -18.31
C VAL A 158 -18.35 -42.16 -17.85
N THR A 159 -17.40 -42.76 -18.58
CA THR A 159 -16.78 -44.05 -18.20
C THR A 159 -16.07 -43.97 -16.86
N VAL A 160 -15.43 -42.83 -16.56
CA VAL A 160 -14.79 -42.64 -15.26
C VAL A 160 -15.81 -42.54 -14.13
N ASN A 161 -16.86 -41.74 -14.30
CA ASN A 161 -17.89 -41.58 -13.28
C ASN A 161 -18.67 -42.86 -13.04
N ASP A 162 -18.95 -43.63 -14.10
CA ASP A 162 -19.56 -44.95 -14.01
C ASP A 162 -18.66 -45.94 -13.25
N GLY A 163 -17.37 -46.02 -13.60
CA GLY A 163 -16.41 -46.89 -12.93
C GLY A 163 -16.17 -46.54 -11.45
N LEU A 164 -16.02 -45.26 -11.13
CA LEU A 164 -15.91 -44.79 -9.75
C LEU A 164 -17.22 -44.98 -8.96
N GLY A 165 -18.37 -44.75 -9.61
CA GLY A 165 -19.68 -45.02 -9.05
C GLY A 165 -19.89 -46.49 -8.70
N PHE A 166 -19.45 -47.40 -9.57
CA PHE A 166 -19.47 -48.84 -9.31
C PHE A 166 -18.71 -49.20 -8.02
N VAL A 167 -17.51 -48.63 -7.80
CA VAL A 167 -16.72 -48.89 -6.59
C VAL A 167 -17.48 -48.52 -5.31
N LEU A 168 -18.28 -47.45 -5.32
CA LEU A 168 -19.11 -47.04 -4.17
C LEU A 168 -20.29 -47.99 -3.88
N THR A 169 -20.68 -48.81 -4.84
CA THR A 169 -21.78 -49.77 -4.66
C THR A 169 -21.32 -51.11 -4.08
N LEU A 170 -20.00 -51.35 -4.04
CA LEU A 170 -19.43 -52.61 -3.54
C LEU A 170 -19.62 -52.77 -2.03
N SER A 171 -19.93 -53.99 -1.62
CA SER A 171 -20.13 -54.31 -0.20
C SER A 171 -18.84 -54.23 0.63
N ASP A 172 -18.98 -53.82 1.89
CA ASP A 172 -17.94 -53.90 2.91
C ASP A 172 -17.59 -55.37 3.27
N ASP A 173 -18.56 -56.27 3.16
CA ASP A 173 -18.40 -57.70 3.38
C ASP A 173 -17.55 -58.34 2.26
N ALA A 174 -16.43 -58.96 2.64
CA ALA A 174 -15.49 -59.54 1.69
C ALA A 174 -16.07 -60.69 0.85
N ASN A 175 -17.01 -61.47 1.38
CA ASN A 175 -17.64 -62.57 0.64
C ASN A 175 -18.64 -62.03 -0.38
N VAL A 176 -19.44 -61.03 0.03
CA VAL A 176 -20.40 -60.37 -0.86
C VAL A 176 -19.66 -59.63 -1.97
N ARG A 177 -18.63 -58.85 -1.63
CA ARG A 177 -17.79 -58.14 -2.61
C ARG A 177 -17.11 -59.09 -3.59
N ARG A 178 -16.58 -60.23 -3.13
CA ARG A 178 -16.00 -61.25 -4.03
C ARG A 178 -17.02 -61.78 -5.04
N ASN A 179 -18.27 -61.99 -4.62
CA ASN A 179 -19.34 -62.39 -5.52
C ASN A 179 -19.72 -61.28 -6.51
N GLU A 180 -19.78 -60.02 -6.07
CA GLU A 180 -19.99 -58.85 -6.93
C GLU A 180 -18.89 -58.71 -7.99
N LEU A 181 -17.62 -58.86 -7.59
CA LEU A 181 -16.48 -58.85 -8.51
C LEU A 181 -16.46 -60.08 -9.44
N GLY A 182 -17.01 -61.23 -9.02
CA GLY A 182 -17.23 -62.38 -9.89
C GLY A 182 -18.07 -62.05 -11.13
N LYS A 183 -19.03 -61.14 -11.00
CA LYS A 183 -19.87 -60.65 -12.11
C LYS A 183 -19.13 -59.67 -13.03
N VAL A 184 -18.06 -59.04 -12.54
CA VAL A 184 -17.13 -58.27 -13.39
C VAL A 184 -16.28 -59.23 -14.22
N ARG A 185 -15.80 -60.34 -13.62
CA ARG A 185 -14.99 -61.37 -14.30
C ARG A 185 -15.75 -62.08 -15.41
N SER A 186 -17.06 -62.30 -15.22
CA SER A 186 -17.94 -62.92 -16.20
C SER A 186 -19.27 -62.19 -16.24
N VAL A 187 -19.39 -61.19 -17.13
CA VAL A 187 -20.58 -60.31 -17.20
C VAL A 187 -21.86 -61.06 -17.57
N ASP A 188 -21.76 -62.23 -18.20
CA ASP A 188 -22.92 -63.11 -18.46
C ASP A 188 -23.58 -63.61 -17.16
N LEU A 189 -22.88 -63.55 -16.02
CA LEU A 189 -23.44 -63.87 -14.70
C LEU A 189 -24.28 -62.73 -14.12
N TRP A 190 -24.23 -61.54 -14.70
CA TRP A 190 -25.01 -60.40 -14.26
C TRP A 190 -26.45 -60.49 -14.79
N ASP A 191 -27.42 -60.49 -13.88
CA ASP A 191 -28.83 -60.52 -14.20
C ASP A 191 -29.51 -59.26 -13.67
N LYS A 192 -29.93 -58.36 -14.59
CA LYS A 192 -30.65 -57.11 -14.26
C LYS A 192 -31.89 -57.28 -13.37
N THR A 193 -32.47 -58.48 -13.30
CA THR A 193 -33.65 -58.78 -12.48
C THR A 193 -33.30 -59.16 -11.04
N ARG A 194 -32.07 -59.60 -10.79
CA ARG A 194 -31.58 -60.09 -9.50
C ARG A 194 -30.49 -59.19 -8.90
N ASP A 195 -29.72 -58.54 -9.75
CA ASP A 195 -28.54 -57.78 -9.39
C ASP A 195 -28.83 -56.28 -9.45
N LYS A 196 -28.53 -55.61 -8.33
CA LYS A 196 -28.77 -54.16 -8.17
C LYS A 196 -27.68 -53.29 -8.80
N VAL A 197 -26.53 -53.88 -9.11
CA VAL A 197 -25.33 -53.16 -9.54
C VAL A 197 -24.88 -53.70 -10.89
N MET A 198 -24.87 -52.85 -11.91
CA MET A 198 -24.36 -53.17 -13.24
C MET A 198 -22.82 -53.14 -13.24
N PRO A 199 -22.12 -54.11 -13.87
CA PRO A 199 -20.68 -54.02 -14.07
C PRO A 199 -20.32 -52.73 -14.83
N PRO A 200 -19.18 -52.09 -14.52
CA PRO A 200 -18.84 -50.81 -15.10
C PRO A 200 -18.61 -50.93 -16.61
N ALA A 201 -18.99 -49.91 -17.37
CA ALA A 201 -18.91 -49.89 -18.83
C ALA A 201 -17.50 -50.20 -19.37
N ILE A 202 -16.45 -49.93 -18.57
CA ILE A 202 -15.07 -50.21 -18.96
C ILE A 202 -14.75 -51.71 -19.14
N VAL A 203 -15.59 -52.62 -18.65
CA VAL A 203 -15.39 -54.07 -18.78
C VAL A 203 -16.23 -54.73 -19.87
N THR A 204 -17.13 -54.00 -20.54
CA THR A 204 -18.09 -54.60 -21.49
C THR A 204 -17.40 -55.20 -22.70
N ASP A 205 -16.32 -54.57 -23.18
CA ASP A 205 -15.63 -54.93 -24.42
C ASP A 205 -14.32 -55.71 -24.19
N LEU A 206 -14.05 -56.12 -22.94
CA LEU A 206 -12.82 -56.83 -22.56
C LEU A 206 -12.96 -58.35 -22.69
N THR A 207 -11.85 -59.04 -22.94
CA THR A 207 -11.75 -60.51 -22.88
C THR A 207 -11.91 -61.03 -21.44
N THR A 208 -12.18 -62.32 -21.25
CA THR A 208 -12.35 -62.93 -19.92
C THR A 208 -11.11 -62.73 -19.02
N ASP A 209 -9.90 -62.88 -19.57
CA ASP A 209 -8.65 -62.68 -18.83
C ASP A 209 -8.44 -61.21 -18.45
N GLU A 210 -8.79 -60.28 -19.34
CA GLU A 210 -8.73 -58.84 -19.05
C GLU A 210 -9.76 -58.44 -17.98
N ARG A 211 -10.97 -59.00 -18.01
CA ARG A 211 -11.99 -58.78 -16.97
C ARG A 211 -11.55 -59.30 -15.61
N ALA A 212 -10.85 -60.44 -15.57
CA ALA A 212 -10.26 -60.97 -14.34
C ALA A 212 -9.24 -59.99 -13.76
N ALA A 213 -8.34 -59.46 -14.59
CA ALA A 213 -7.40 -58.44 -14.18
C ALA A 213 -8.09 -57.15 -13.68
N VAL A 214 -9.13 -56.67 -14.38
CA VAL A 214 -9.88 -55.47 -13.93
C VAL A 214 -10.59 -55.71 -12.61
N ALA A 215 -11.16 -56.89 -12.37
CA ALA A 215 -11.78 -57.22 -11.09
C ALA A 215 -10.77 -57.16 -9.93
N ASP A 216 -9.56 -57.65 -10.14
CA ASP A 216 -8.47 -57.58 -9.14
C ASP A 216 -7.98 -56.14 -8.92
N GLU A 217 -7.91 -55.35 -9.99
CA GLU A 217 -7.60 -53.91 -9.91
C GLU A 217 -8.67 -53.15 -9.12
N ILE A 218 -9.96 -53.44 -9.34
CA ILE A 218 -11.08 -52.85 -8.60
C ILE A 218 -10.99 -53.22 -7.11
N GLU A 219 -10.71 -54.49 -6.79
CA GLU A 219 -10.57 -54.92 -5.40
C GLU A 219 -9.41 -54.21 -4.70
N SER A 220 -8.26 -54.13 -5.38
CA SER A 220 -7.08 -53.42 -4.88
C SER A 220 -7.38 -51.94 -4.61
N PHE A 221 -8.04 -51.27 -5.55
CA PHE A 221 -8.44 -49.87 -5.40
C PHE A 221 -9.47 -49.69 -4.28
N TYR A 222 -10.50 -50.54 -4.20
CA TYR A 222 -11.49 -50.50 -3.12
C TYR A 222 -10.84 -50.62 -1.73
N LEU A 223 -9.91 -51.56 -1.57
CA LEU A 223 -9.17 -51.77 -0.33
C LEU A 223 -8.18 -50.64 -0.01
N SER A 224 -7.86 -49.78 -0.97
CA SER A 224 -7.04 -48.60 -0.75
C SER A 224 -7.82 -47.41 -0.18
N LEU A 225 -9.14 -47.39 -0.38
CA LEU A 225 -10.03 -46.32 0.07
C LEU A 225 -10.32 -46.41 1.58
N PRO A 226 -10.76 -45.31 2.22
CA PRO A 226 -11.31 -45.36 3.56
C PRO A 226 -12.50 -46.33 3.63
N PRO A 227 -12.72 -47.03 4.76
CA PRO A 227 -13.89 -47.88 4.92
C PRO A 227 -15.18 -47.03 4.93
N PRO A 228 -16.32 -47.61 4.51
CA PRO A 228 -17.61 -46.96 4.64
C PRO A 228 -17.99 -46.74 6.11
N PRO A 229 -18.94 -45.83 6.41
CA PRO A 229 -19.36 -45.57 7.77
C PRO A 229 -19.88 -46.86 8.45
N PRO A 230 -19.59 -47.07 9.74
CA PRO A 230 -20.07 -48.24 10.46
C PRO A 230 -21.60 -48.36 10.43
N LYS A 231 -22.13 -49.59 10.32
CA LYS A 231 -23.58 -49.86 10.26
C LYS A 231 -24.32 -49.38 11.51
N ASP A 232 -23.65 -49.34 12.65
CA ASP A 232 -24.13 -48.84 13.94
C ASP A 232 -24.06 -47.31 14.08
N ASN A 233 -23.35 -46.61 13.18
CA ASN A 233 -23.32 -45.16 13.11
C ASN A 233 -23.40 -44.64 11.67
N PRO A 234 -24.58 -44.71 11.03
CA PRO A 234 -24.77 -44.27 9.64
C PRO A 234 -24.65 -42.74 9.46
N LEU A 235 -24.62 -41.97 10.55
CA LEU A 235 -24.41 -40.52 10.53
C LEU A 235 -22.91 -40.14 10.53
N ALA A 236 -22.01 -41.12 10.68
CA ALA A 236 -20.58 -40.87 10.60
C ALA A 236 -20.19 -40.31 9.22
N PRO A 237 -19.17 -39.45 9.13
CA PRO A 237 -18.70 -38.92 7.85
C PRO A 237 -18.28 -40.03 6.89
N ASP A 238 -18.90 -40.08 5.72
CA ASP A 238 -18.60 -41.06 4.69
C ASP A 238 -17.36 -40.63 3.88
N TYR A 239 -16.18 -40.91 4.43
CA TYR A 239 -14.90 -40.52 3.80
C TYR A 239 -14.68 -41.23 2.48
N GLN A 240 -15.14 -42.48 2.33
CA GLN A 240 -15.05 -43.23 1.09
C GLN A 240 -15.79 -42.48 -0.03
N LYS A 241 -17.04 -42.08 0.23
CA LYS A 241 -17.84 -41.29 -0.71
C LYS A 241 -17.23 -39.93 -1.01
N TYR A 242 -16.69 -39.22 -0.02
CA TYR A 242 -16.07 -37.91 -0.27
C TYR A 242 -14.81 -38.02 -1.16
N VAL A 243 -14.01 -39.06 -0.98
CA VAL A 243 -12.83 -39.32 -1.82
C VAL A 243 -13.25 -39.65 -3.25
N ILE A 244 -14.19 -40.58 -3.42
CA ILE A 244 -14.66 -40.95 -4.76
C ILE A 244 -15.31 -39.77 -5.48
N ASN A 245 -16.17 -39.01 -4.81
CA ASN A 245 -16.78 -37.82 -5.40
C ASN A 245 -15.72 -36.81 -5.85
N HIS A 246 -14.66 -36.57 -5.08
CA HIS A 246 -13.57 -35.69 -5.48
C HIS A 246 -12.86 -36.20 -6.74
N LEU A 247 -12.58 -37.51 -6.82
CA LEU A 247 -11.96 -38.13 -8.01
C LEU A 247 -12.87 -38.07 -9.25
N SER A 248 -14.18 -38.14 -9.07
CA SER A 248 -15.20 -38.00 -10.13
C SER A 248 -15.36 -36.54 -10.59
N GLU A 249 -15.27 -35.59 -9.66
CA GLU A 249 -15.36 -34.14 -9.93
C GLU A 249 -14.13 -33.61 -10.70
N MET A 250 -12.97 -34.28 -10.63
CA MET A 250 -11.78 -33.92 -11.41
C MET A 250 -11.94 -34.21 -12.90
N ASP A 251 -11.53 -33.26 -13.74
CA ASP A 251 -11.32 -33.51 -15.16
C ASP A 251 -10.08 -34.41 -15.42
N PHE A 252 -9.87 -34.77 -16.69
CA PHE A 252 -8.73 -35.60 -17.07
C PHE A 252 -7.38 -35.01 -16.65
N ALA A 253 -7.16 -33.70 -16.84
CA ALA A 253 -5.87 -33.09 -16.56
C ALA A 253 -5.61 -33.05 -15.04
N GLN A 254 -6.62 -32.71 -14.25
CA GLN A 254 -6.58 -32.63 -12.79
C GLN A 254 -6.39 -33.99 -12.13
N ARG A 255 -7.09 -35.02 -12.59
CA ARG A 255 -6.89 -36.39 -12.09
C ARG A 255 -5.50 -36.90 -12.43
N GLY A 256 -5.01 -36.59 -13.62
CA GLY A 256 -3.62 -36.88 -14.02
C GLY A 256 -2.61 -36.19 -13.10
N ALA A 257 -2.83 -34.92 -12.75
CA ALA A 257 -1.99 -34.20 -11.79
C ALA A 257 -2.03 -34.84 -10.39
N PHE A 258 -3.22 -35.22 -9.90
CA PHE A 258 -3.40 -35.89 -8.61
C PHE A 258 -2.59 -37.21 -8.53
N LEU A 259 -2.70 -38.05 -9.57
CA LEU A 259 -1.95 -39.31 -9.64
C LEU A 259 -0.43 -39.09 -9.68
N ARG A 260 0.03 -38.10 -10.46
CA ARG A 260 1.46 -37.72 -10.50
C ARG A 260 1.93 -37.23 -9.13
N PHE A 261 1.15 -36.38 -8.46
CA PHE A 261 1.49 -35.88 -7.12
C PHE A 261 1.67 -37.02 -6.12
N LEU A 262 0.72 -37.97 -6.05
CA LEU A 262 0.83 -39.14 -5.18
C LEU A 262 2.08 -39.96 -5.45
N ARG A 263 2.41 -40.22 -6.72
CA ARG A 263 3.63 -40.94 -7.12
C ARG A 263 4.88 -40.19 -6.70
N ASN A 264 4.93 -38.89 -6.95
CA ASN A 264 6.07 -38.04 -6.58
C ASN A 264 6.31 -38.00 -5.06
N LEU A 265 5.26 -38.15 -4.25
CA LEU A 265 5.35 -38.25 -2.79
C LEU A 265 5.98 -39.58 -2.31
N THR A 266 5.93 -40.64 -3.11
CA THR A 266 6.61 -41.91 -2.78
C THR A 266 8.13 -41.85 -2.95
N GLU A 267 8.62 -40.87 -3.72
CA GLU A 267 10.05 -40.72 -4.06
C GLU A 267 10.81 -39.80 -3.09
N VAL A 268 10.11 -39.11 -2.19
CA VAL A 268 10.69 -38.22 -1.17
C VAL A 268 10.67 -38.91 0.19
N ASP A 269 11.54 -38.46 1.09
CA ASP A 269 11.58 -38.99 2.46
C ASP A 269 10.27 -38.70 3.23
N PRO A 270 9.97 -39.45 4.30
CA PRO A 270 8.72 -39.27 5.05
C PRO A 270 8.52 -37.87 5.64
N THR A 271 9.60 -37.15 5.99
CA THR A 271 9.51 -35.80 6.56
C THR A 271 9.12 -34.79 5.48
N GLU A 272 9.78 -34.86 4.32
CA GLU A 272 9.44 -34.02 3.17
C GLU A 272 8.06 -34.36 2.61
N ARG A 273 7.68 -35.65 2.60
CA ARG A 273 6.32 -36.10 2.25
C ARG A 273 5.27 -35.45 3.15
N ALA A 274 5.47 -35.48 4.46
CA ALA A 274 4.55 -34.88 5.42
C ALA A 274 4.47 -33.35 5.25
N SER A 275 5.60 -32.69 4.99
CA SER A 275 5.72 -31.27 4.69
C SER A 275 4.93 -30.88 3.42
N GLN A 276 5.04 -31.64 2.33
CA GLN A 276 4.29 -31.38 1.10
C GLN A 276 2.78 -31.62 1.27
N LEU A 277 2.37 -32.60 2.07
CA LEU A 277 0.96 -32.84 2.39
C LEU A 277 0.38 -31.73 3.29
N ASP A 278 1.13 -31.28 4.29
CA ASP A 278 0.72 -30.13 5.13
C ASP A 278 0.61 -28.84 4.30
N TYR A 279 1.55 -28.64 3.37
CA TYR A 279 1.48 -27.53 2.43
C TYR A 279 0.23 -27.61 1.54
N MET A 280 -0.07 -28.78 0.96
CA MET A 280 -1.28 -28.99 0.15
C MET A 280 -2.57 -28.74 0.94
N GLU A 281 -2.63 -29.21 2.19
CA GLU A 281 -3.80 -29.06 3.05
C GLU A 281 -4.12 -27.59 3.37
N TYR A 282 -3.07 -26.79 3.55
CA TYR A 282 -3.18 -25.36 3.84
C TYR A 282 -3.39 -24.50 2.58
N TRP A 283 -2.57 -24.72 1.54
CA TRP A 283 -2.49 -23.85 0.36
C TRP A 283 -3.31 -24.33 -0.85
N HIS A 284 -3.91 -25.52 -0.78
CA HIS A 284 -4.67 -26.12 -1.89
C HIS A 284 -3.90 -26.31 -3.20
N THR A 285 -2.57 -26.35 -3.13
CA THR A 285 -1.71 -26.49 -4.31
C THR A 285 -0.40 -27.17 -3.95
N GLU A 286 0.26 -27.72 -4.96
CA GLU A 286 1.54 -28.38 -4.83
C GLU A 286 2.67 -27.36 -4.66
N ARG A 287 3.55 -27.61 -3.68
CA ARG A 287 4.74 -26.77 -3.49
C ARG A 287 5.67 -26.79 -4.70
N ARG A 288 5.77 -27.92 -5.40
CA ARG A 288 6.64 -28.11 -6.58
C ARG A 288 6.22 -27.30 -7.80
N VAL A 289 4.91 -27.09 -7.97
CA VAL A 289 4.36 -26.35 -9.11
C VAL A 289 4.45 -24.83 -8.88
N ALA A 290 4.55 -24.38 -7.63
CA ALA A 290 4.73 -22.97 -7.33
C ALA A 290 6.08 -22.46 -7.89
N TYR A 291 6.04 -21.43 -8.74
CA TYR A 291 7.24 -20.77 -9.27
C TYR A 291 8.15 -20.25 -8.15
N ARG A 292 7.54 -19.76 -7.07
CA ARG A 292 8.20 -19.47 -5.81
C ARG A 292 7.21 -19.59 -4.65
N THR A 293 7.74 -19.79 -3.46
CA THR A 293 6.96 -19.77 -2.21
C THR A 293 7.26 -18.49 -1.42
N GLY A 294 6.23 -17.96 -0.78
CA GLY A 294 6.30 -16.76 0.04
C GLY A 294 6.44 -15.45 -0.74
N ALA A 295 6.66 -14.38 0.01
CA ALA A 295 6.90 -13.03 -0.50
C ALA A 295 8.05 -12.36 0.27
N PRO A 296 9.00 -11.70 -0.41
CA PRO A 296 10.09 -11.01 0.26
C PRO A 296 9.58 -9.69 0.88
N ILE A 297 8.98 -9.79 2.07
CA ILE A 297 8.47 -8.65 2.83
C ILE A 297 9.27 -8.45 4.12
N PHE A 298 9.47 -7.18 4.46
CA PHE A 298 10.24 -6.74 5.62
C PHE A 298 9.34 -6.04 6.65
N SER A 299 9.43 -6.43 7.91
CA SER A 299 8.85 -5.70 9.03
C SER A 299 9.66 -5.90 10.31
N LEU A 300 9.83 -4.83 11.07
CA LEU A 300 10.34 -4.85 12.44
C LEU A 300 9.45 -5.71 13.36
N TRP A 301 8.13 -5.71 13.09
CA TRP A 301 7.11 -6.39 13.88
C TRP A 301 7.12 -7.92 13.75
N TYR A 302 7.98 -8.47 12.88
CA TYR A 302 8.27 -9.90 12.87
C TYR A 302 9.25 -10.33 13.97
N TYR A 303 10.01 -9.38 14.53
CA TYR A 303 11.10 -9.65 15.46
C TYR A 303 10.85 -9.04 16.84
N VAL A 304 10.26 -7.84 16.90
CA VAL A 304 9.92 -7.16 18.16
C VAL A 304 8.47 -7.47 18.52
N THR A 305 8.28 -8.40 19.45
CA THR A 305 6.96 -8.92 19.84
C THR A 305 6.62 -8.70 21.30
N ASP A 306 7.62 -8.38 22.14
CA ASP A 306 7.40 -8.07 23.55
C ASP A 306 6.71 -6.70 23.69
N PRO A 307 5.75 -6.53 24.62
CA PRO A 307 4.97 -5.30 24.69
C PRO A 307 5.81 -4.04 24.88
N VAL A 308 6.84 -4.09 25.72
CA VAL A 308 7.68 -2.92 26.04
C VAL A 308 8.50 -2.52 24.81
N GLY A 309 9.20 -3.47 24.20
CA GLY A 309 9.95 -3.28 22.97
C GLY A 309 9.07 -2.73 21.86
N MET A 310 7.82 -3.20 21.75
CA MET A 310 6.88 -2.68 20.76
C MET A 310 6.54 -1.20 20.97
N TYR A 311 6.18 -0.79 22.19
CA TYR A 311 5.86 0.61 22.48
C TYR A 311 7.08 1.51 22.34
N VAL A 312 8.28 1.05 22.72
CA VAL A 312 9.53 1.80 22.54
C VAL A 312 9.85 1.99 21.06
N ALA A 313 9.80 0.92 20.26
CA ALA A 313 10.04 1.00 18.81
C ALA A 313 9.02 1.90 18.11
N HIS A 314 7.76 1.86 18.55
CA HIS A 314 6.70 2.75 18.06
C HIS A 314 6.98 4.21 18.44
N GLY A 315 7.36 4.49 19.68
CA GLY A 315 7.74 5.84 20.12
C GLY A 315 8.92 6.42 19.32
N VAL A 316 9.95 5.61 19.07
CA VAL A 316 11.08 5.99 18.20
C VAL A 316 10.60 6.28 16.78
N THR A 317 9.69 5.46 16.24
CA THR A 317 9.08 5.68 14.92
C THR A 317 8.37 7.03 14.85
N LEU A 318 7.55 7.37 15.86
CA LEU A 318 6.85 8.65 15.92
C LEU A 318 7.81 9.84 15.96
N VAL A 319 8.91 9.73 16.72
CA VAL A 319 9.95 10.77 16.75
C VAL A 319 10.62 10.92 15.38
N ILE A 320 10.97 9.82 14.71
CA ILE A 320 11.55 9.85 13.36
C ILE A 320 10.60 10.56 12.38
N ILE A 321 9.31 10.19 12.39
CA ILE A 321 8.30 10.81 11.52
C ILE A 321 8.18 12.30 11.85
N PHE A 322 8.14 12.68 13.14
CA PHE A 322 8.10 14.09 13.54
C PHE A 322 9.31 14.88 13.03
N LEU A 323 10.52 14.33 13.19
CA LEU A 323 11.75 14.95 12.68
C LEU A 323 11.73 15.06 11.14
N PHE A 324 11.20 14.04 10.46
CA PHE A 324 10.94 14.09 9.02
C PHE A 324 9.93 15.18 8.66
N THR A 325 8.87 15.38 9.44
CA THR A 325 7.80 16.38 9.23
C THR A 325 8.27 17.82 9.45
N ILE A 326 9.21 18.07 10.35
CA ILE A 326 9.83 19.40 10.51
C ILE A 326 11.05 19.60 9.58
N GLY A 327 11.59 18.52 9.03
CA GLY A 327 12.72 18.55 8.10
C GLY A 327 14.04 18.76 8.82
N PHE A 328 14.26 17.98 9.88
CA PHE A 328 15.53 17.88 10.59
C PHE A 328 16.25 16.59 10.17
N CYS A 329 17.53 16.71 9.81
CA CYS A 329 18.33 15.60 9.25
C CYS A 329 17.60 14.89 8.10
N THR A 330 16.98 15.68 7.21
CA THR A 330 15.93 15.24 6.26
C THR A 330 16.36 14.06 5.40
N ARG A 331 17.62 14.01 4.96
CA ARG A 331 18.15 12.89 4.15
C ARG A 331 18.08 11.54 4.88
N VAL A 332 18.26 11.55 6.20
CA VAL A 332 18.20 10.35 7.04
C VAL A 332 16.76 10.08 7.45
N THR A 333 16.07 11.10 7.96
CA THR A 333 14.71 10.92 8.49
C THR A 333 13.69 10.57 7.41
N ALA A 334 13.87 11.00 6.16
CA ALA A 334 13.04 10.55 5.03
C ALA A 334 13.16 9.05 4.75
N VAL A 335 14.38 8.50 4.71
CA VAL A 335 14.63 7.06 4.52
C VAL A 335 14.08 6.27 5.69
N LEU A 336 14.36 6.70 6.92
CA LEU A 336 13.87 6.01 8.12
C LEU A 336 12.34 6.05 8.22
N THR A 337 11.70 7.15 7.81
CA THR A 337 10.24 7.28 7.79
C THR A 337 9.61 6.34 6.77
N TRP A 338 10.21 6.22 5.58
CA TRP A 338 9.77 5.26 4.57
C TRP A 338 9.95 3.81 5.04
N LEU A 339 11.11 3.45 5.61
CA LEU A 339 11.35 2.13 6.20
C LEU A 339 10.37 1.80 7.33
N ALA A 340 10.09 2.78 8.19
CA ALA A 340 9.10 2.65 9.24
C ALA A 340 7.71 2.40 8.64
N ALA A 341 7.23 3.26 7.73
CA ALA A 341 5.92 3.08 7.10
C ALA A 341 5.78 1.70 6.43
N ILE A 342 6.80 1.27 5.67
CA ILE A 342 6.83 -0.07 5.05
C ILE A 342 6.76 -1.18 6.09
N SER A 343 7.42 -1.03 7.24
CA SER A 343 7.37 -2.04 8.30
C SER A 343 5.95 -2.28 8.80
N TYR A 344 5.11 -1.25 8.91
CA TYR A 344 3.71 -1.41 9.34
C TYR A 344 2.89 -2.03 8.20
N ILE A 345 3.05 -1.52 6.98
CA ILE A 345 2.37 -2.01 5.77
C ILE A 345 2.61 -3.51 5.56
N HIS A 346 3.87 -3.95 5.64
CA HIS A 346 4.24 -5.35 5.44
C HIS A 346 3.83 -6.27 6.57
N ARG A 347 3.65 -5.77 7.80
CA ARG A 347 3.22 -6.61 8.93
C ARG A 347 1.77 -7.04 8.79
N THR A 348 0.92 -6.21 8.20
CA THR A 348 -0.53 -6.43 8.09
C THR A 348 -1.02 -6.10 6.68
N GLN A 349 -0.61 -6.91 5.70
CA GLN A 349 -1.01 -6.68 4.31
C GLN A 349 -2.52 -6.83 4.05
N GLN A 350 -3.21 -7.57 4.92
CA GLN A 350 -4.63 -7.92 4.83
C GLN A 350 -5.56 -6.74 5.09
N VAL A 351 -5.09 -5.70 5.79
CA VAL A 351 -5.85 -4.48 6.09
C VAL A 351 -5.34 -3.27 5.31
N LEU A 352 -4.48 -3.50 4.31
CA LEU A 352 -3.98 -2.43 3.46
C LEU A 352 -5.10 -1.79 2.67
N PHE A 353 -5.04 -0.47 2.59
CA PHE A 353 -5.97 0.34 1.85
C PHE A 353 -5.24 1.28 0.88
N GLY A 354 -6.00 1.92 -0.02
CA GLY A 354 -5.44 2.85 -1.01
C GLY A 354 -4.59 3.97 -0.41
N MET A 355 -4.87 4.38 0.83
CA MET A 355 -4.06 5.37 1.55
C MET A 355 -2.61 4.92 1.76
N ASP A 356 -2.38 3.64 2.08
CA ASP A 356 -1.05 3.11 2.35
C ASP A 356 -0.19 3.16 1.09
N THR A 357 -0.79 2.84 -0.06
CA THR A 357 -0.16 2.93 -1.37
C THR A 357 0.22 4.38 -1.70
N MET A 358 -0.69 5.34 -1.51
CA MET A 358 -0.41 6.76 -1.79
C MET A 358 0.66 7.33 -0.86
N MET A 359 0.60 6.97 0.43
CA MET A 359 1.59 7.33 1.44
C MET A 359 2.97 6.79 1.05
N ASN A 360 3.06 5.51 0.69
CA ASN A 360 4.32 4.87 0.33
C ASN A 360 4.93 5.48 -0.94
N ILE A 361 4.13 5.78 -1.97
CA ILE A 361 4.59 6.46 -3.19
C ILE A 361 5.21 7.83 -2.86
N LEU A 362 4.51 8.64 -2.06
CA LEU A 362 5.00 9.96 -1.66
C LEU A 362 6.29 9.86 -0.84
N LEU A 363 6.32 9.00 0.17
CA LEU A 363 7.50 8.80 1.01
C LEU A 363 8.70 8.32 0.21
N PHE A 364 8.50 7.37 -0.71
CA PHE A 364 9.56 6.86 -1.58
C PHE A 364 10.20 7.98 -2.41
N TYR A 365 9.40 8.81 -3.08
CA TYR A 365 9.95 9.94 -3.83
C TYR A 365 10.64 10.97 -2.92
N LEU A 366 10.09 11.23 -1.74
CA LEU A 366 10.64 12.22 -0.81
C LEU A 366 12.01 11.83 -0.23
N MET A 367 12.36 10.53 -0.22
CA MET A 367 13.72 10.07 0.13
C MET A 367 14.79 10.66 -0.80
N PHE A 368 14.46 10.79 -2.09
CA PHE A 368 15.37 11.30 -3.12
C PHE A 368 15.15 12.79 -3.40
N ALA A 369 13.98 13.33 -3.01
CA ALA A 369 13.69 14.74 -3.11
C ALA A 369 14.64 15.53 -2.21
N ASN A 370 15.21 16.61 -2.72
CA ASN A 370 15.90 17.62 -1.90
C ASN A 370 14.88 18.44 -1.07
N CYS A 371 13.94 17.77 -0.40
CA CYS A 371 12.80 18.32 0.33
C CYS A 371 13.19 18.96 1.68
N GLY A 372 14.46 18.83 2.07
CA GLY A 372 15.07 19.56 3.18
C GLY A 372 15.70 20.89 2.77
N ALA A 373 15.73 21.26 1.47
CA ALA A 373 16.34 22.52 1.02
C ALA A 373 15.42 23.74 1.13
N ALA A 374 14.13 23.52 1.39
CA ALA A 374 13.13 24.57 1.61
C ALA A 374 12.13 24.13 2.69
N LEU A 375 11.55 25.10 3.41
CA LEU A 375 10.54 24.87 4.43
C LEU A 375 10.95 23.81 5.46
N SER A 376 12.16 23.87 6.03
CA SER A 376 12.71 22.84 6.92
C SER A 376 13.61 23.44 8.00
N VAL A 377 13.80 22.71 9.10
CA VAL A 377 14.81 23.04 10.11
C VAL A 377 16.22 23.00 9.53
N ASP A 378 16.53 22.02 8.68
CA ASP A 378 17.83 21.94 7.99
C ASP A 378 18.13 23.22 7.18
N ARG A 379 17.13 23.75 6.46
CA ARG A 379 17.26 25.00 5.72
C ARG A 379 17.45 26.19 6.66
N LEU A 380 16.71 26.24 7.76
CA LEU A 380 16.87 27.30 8.77
C LEU A 380 18.29 27.32 9.36
N VAL A 381 18.84 26.15 9.70
CA VAL A 381 20.22 26.02 10.18
C VAL A 381 21.23 26.46 9.12
N CYS A 382 21.05 26.08 7.85
CA CYS A 382 21.91 26.53 6.75
C CYS A 382 21.83 28.04 6.53
N ARG A 383 20.63 28.64 6.58
CA ARG A 383 20.43 30.10 6.51
C ARG A 383 21.17 30.82 7.63
N TYR A 384 21.02 30.33 8.87
CA TYR A 384 21.72 30.88 10.04
C TYR A 384 23.23 30.82 9.90
N ARG A 385 23.78 29.67 9.48
CA ARG A 385 25.22 29.51 9.28
C ARG A 385 25.75 30.44 8.18
N ALA A 386 25.02 30.58 7.06
CA ALA A 386 25.39 31.46 5.96
C ALA A 386 25.37 32.94 6.38
N ALA A 387 24.29 33.40 7.01
CA ALA A 387 24.17 34.77 7.51
C ALA A 387 25.27 35.09 8.53
N ARG A 388 25.52 34.18 9.48
CA ARG A 388 26.58 34.34 10.50
C ARG A 388 27.97 34.45 9.87
N ALA A 389 28.27 33.59 8.90
CA ALA A 389 29.56 33.60 8.22
C ALA A 389 29.76 34.86 7.37
N SER A 390 28.69 35.35 6.72
CA SER A 390 28.72 36.61 5.97
C SER A 390 28.99 37.80 6.90
N LEU A 391 28.20 37.95 7.95
CA LEU A 391 28.36 39.02 8.96
C LEU A 391 29.74 39.02 9.60
N ALA A 392 30.30 37.84 9.89
CA ALA A 392 31.63 37.71 10.48
C ALA A 392 32.76 38.12 9.52
N ARG A 393 32.59 37.92 8.21
CA ARG A 393 33.61 38.26 7.21
C ARG A 393 33.55 39.71 6.75
N THR A 394 32.36 40.26 6.53
CA THR A 394 32.17 41.54 5.84
C THR A 394 31.51 42.61 6.69
N GLY A 395 31.05 42.27 7.90
CA GLY A 395 30.29 43.17 8.77
C GLY A 395 28.84 43.40 8.34
N THR A 396 28.44 42.88 7.17
CA THR A 396 27.10 42.99 6.57
C THR A 396 26.69 41.66 5.93
N ILE A 397 25.53 41.60 5.29
CA ILE A 397 25.15 40.46 4.44
C ILE A 397 25.63 40.75 3.01
N ASP A 398 26.61 39.99 2.54
CA ASP A 398 27.10 40.08 1.17
C ASP A 398 26.04 39.66 0.13
N ALA A 399 26.16 40.17 -1.11
CA ALA A 399 25.16 39.99 -2.15
C ALA A 399 24.89 38.51 -2.50
N ALA A 400 25.94 37.67 -2.50
CA ALA A 400 25.78 36.24 -2.77
C ALA A 400 24.99 35.53 -1.65
N THR A 401 25.27 35.88 -0.40
CA THR A 401 24.54 35.37 0.76
C THR A 401 23.10 35.90 0.78
N ALA A 402 22.87 37.18 0.43
CA ALA A 402 21.54 37.74 0.31
C ALA A 402 20.68 36.94 -0.69
N LEU A 403 21.20 36.69 -1.90
CA LEU A 403 20.52 35.90 -2.92
C LEU A 403 20.21 34.46 -2.45
N TYR A 404 21.17 33.82 -1.77
CA TYR A 404 20.97 32.49 -1.19
C TYR A 404 19.88 32.47 -0.11
N LEU A 405 19.74 33.54 0.68
CA LEU A 405 18.73 33.66 1.73
C LEU A 405 17.36 34.01 1.15
N GLU A 406 17.28 34.77 0.05
CA GLU A 406 15.99 35.16 -0.53
C GLU A 406 15.21 33.99 -1.11
N VAL A 407 15.87 33.11 -1.87
CA VAL A 407 15.21 32.01 -2.57
C VAL A 407 15.95 30.69 -2.33
N PRO A 408 15.24 29.57 -2.10
CA PRO A 408 15.87 28.26 -2.06
C PRO A 408 16.63 27.96 -3.36
N PRO A 409 17.85 27.40 -3.28
CA PRO A 409 18.64 27.08 -4.46
C PRO A 409 17.91 26.03 -5.32
N ARG A 410 17.76 26.33 -6.61
CA ARG A 410 17.13 25.43 -7.57
C ARG A 410 18.07 24.30 -7.92
N THR A 411 17.57 23.08 -8.03
CA THR A 411 18.39 21.89 -8.34
C THR A 411 17.71 21.01 -9.37
N VAL A 412 18.51 20.34 -10.21
CA VAL A 412 18.01 19.38 -11.21
C VAL A 412 17.23 18.26 -10.54
N ILE A 413 17.74 17.71 -9.42
CA ILE A 413 17.06 16.62 -8.69
C ILE A 413 15.70 17.03 -8.13
N ALA A 414 15.54 18.27 -7.65
CA ALA A 414 14.24 18.78 -7.21
C ALA A 414 13.24 18.84 -8.38
N GLY A 415 13.69 19.31 -9.54
CA GLY A 415 12.87 19.31 -10.77
C GLY A 415 12.48 17.90 -11.21
N LEU A 416 13.45 17.00 -11.30
CA LEU A 416 13.26 15.61 -11.70
C LEU A 416 12.26 14.89 -10.79
N ILE A 417 12.48 14.90 -9.47
CA ILE A 417 11.61 14.18 -8.53
C ILE A 417 10.20 14.77 -8.50
N GLN A 418 10.05 16.11 -8.56
CA GLN A 418 8.74 16.72 -8.66
C GLN A 418 8.00 16.29 -9.94
N ARG A 419 8.71 16.19 -11.08
CA ARG A 419 8.13 15.69 -12.34
C ARG A 419 7.76 14.22 -12.26
N MET A 420 8.57 13.38 -11.60
CA MET A 420 8.22 11.98 -11.36
C MET A 420 6.95 11.84 -10.53
N ILE A 421 6.79 12.61 -9.45
CA ILE A 421 5.56 12.63 -8.65
C ILE A 421 4.36 13.03 -9.51
N GLN A 422 4.48 14.09 -10.32
CA GLN A 422 3.41 14.54 -11.21
C GLN A 422 3.05 13.48 -12.25
N VAL A 423 4.03 12.87 -12.91
CA VAL A 423 3.77 11.82 -13.90
C VAL A 423 3.16 10.58 -13.25
N HIS A 424 3.60 10.19 -12.05
CA HIS A 424 2.99 9.10 -11.29
C HIS A 424 1.54 9.43 -10.92
N CYS A 425 1.25 10.67 -10.51
CA CYS A 425 -0.11 11.15 -10.29
C CYS A 425 -0.98 10.98 -11.55
N CYS A 426 -0.48 11.38 -12.73
CA CYS A 426 -1.17 11.14 -14.00
C CYS A 426 -1.44 9.64 -14.24
N PHE A 427 -0.50 8.75 -13.95
CA PHE A 427 -0.70 7.31 -14.09
C PHE A 427 -1.77 6.77 -13.14
N ILE A 428 -1.81 7.22 -11.89
CA ILE A 428 -2.84 6.82 -10.92
C ILE A 428 -4.23 7.17 -11.45
N TYR A 429 -4.43 8.42 -11.88
CA TYR A 429 -5.70 8.88 -12.45
C TYR A 429 -6.07 8.14 -13.75
N ALA A 430 -5.12 7.99 -14.66
CA ALA A 430 -5.36 7.30 -15.94
C ALA A 430 -5.74 5.82 -15.72
N ALA A 431 -5.01 5.11 -14.85
CA ALA A 431 -5.29 3.72 -14.51
C ALA A 431 -6.67 3.58 -13.86
N ALA A 432 -7.01 4.47 -12.91
CA ALA A 432 -8.30 4.48 -12.23
C ALA A 432 -9.47 4.76 -13.19
N GLY A 433 -9.31 5.68 -14.14
CA GLY A 433 -10.36 6.00 -15.13
C GLY A 433 -10.52 4.89 -16.17
N MET A 434 -9.42 4.38 -16.72
CA MET A 434 -9.45 3.30 -17.72
C MET A 434 -10.02 1.99 -17.15
N SER A 435 -9.76 1.67 -15.87
CA SER A 435 -10.34 0.48 -15.26
C SER A 435 -11.87 0.58 -15.15
N LYS A 436 -12.40 1.77 -14.87
CA LYS A 436 -13.84 2.02 -14.75
C LYS A 436 -14.58 1.89 -16.08
N LEU A 437 -13.95 2.31 -17.19
CA LEU A 437 -14.52 2.14 -18.54
C LEU A 437 -14.80 0.67 -18.90
N LYS A 438 -14.12 -0.29 -18.25
CA LYS A 438 -14.36 -1.73 -18.47
C LYS A 438 -15.62 -2.26 -17.76
N GLY A 439 -16.11 -1.59 -16.71
CA GLY A 439 -17.19 -2.08 -15.86
C GLY A 439 -18.57 -1.62 -16.30
N GLY A 440 -19.50 -2.55 -16.55
CA GLY A 440 -20.88 -2.24 -16.93
C GLY A 440 -21.61 -1.33 -15.93
N ALA A 441 -21.26 -1.41 -14.64
CA ALA A 441 -21.81 -0.57 -13.57
C ALA A 441 -21.58 0.94 -13.78
N TRP A 442 -20.48 1.33 -14.44
CA TRP A 442 -20.20 2.73 -14.73
C TRP A 442 -21.07 3.26 -15.87
N TRP A 443 -21.30 2.43 -16.90
CA TRP A 443 -22.12 2.80 -18.05
C TRP A 443 -23.61 2.85 -17.75
N ASN A 444 -24.10 1.98 -16.86
CA ASN A 444 -25.50 1.97 -16.44
C ASN A 444 -25.76 2.84 -15.19
N THR A 445 -24.75 3.60 -14.73
CA THR A 445 -24.78 4.49 -13.55
C THR A 445 -24.91 3.83 -12.17
N ASN A 446 -25.03 2.50 -12.08
CA ASN A 446 -25.14 1.80 -10.79
C ASN A 446 -23.91 1.99 -9.90
N ALA A 447 -22.72 2.20 -10.50
CA ALA A 447 -21.48 2.44 -9.75
C ALA A 447 -21.60 3.61 -8.76
N TYR A 448 -22.40 4.63 -9.07
CA TYR A 448 -22.67 5.73 -8.13
C TYR A 448 -23.35 5.23 -6.86
N TRP A 449 -24.43 4.46 -7.01
CA TRP A 449 -25.18 3.91 -5.88
C TRP A 449 -24.36 2.91 -5.08
N ASP A 450 -23.78 1.92 -5.76
CA ASP A 450 -23.00 0.85 -5.11
C ASP A 450 -21.84 1.41 -4.28
N THR A 451 -21.29 2.55 -4.70
CA THR A 451 -20.24 3.25 -3.96
C THR A 451 -20.80 3.99 -2.74
N LEU A 452 -21.93 4.68 -2.86
CA LEU A 452 -22.47 5.52 -1.79
C LEU A 452 -23.20 4.75 -0.68
N VAL A 453 -23.60 3.51 -0.92
CA VAL A 453 -24.26 2.68 0.11
C VAL A 453 -23.36 1.62 0.71
N ASN A 454 -22.09 1.56 0.31
CA ASN A 454 -21.16 0.56 0.80
C ASN A 454 -20.90 0.78 2.31
N PRO A 455 -21.32 -0.14 3.21
CA PRO A 455 -21.18 0.07 4.64
C PRO A 455 -19.73 0.07 5.13
N GLU A 456 -18.79 -0.49 4.35
CA GLU A 456 -17.37 -0.55 4.68
C GLU A 456 -16.64 0.77 4.40
N PHE A 457 -17.12 1.54 3.42
CA PHE A 457 -16.44 2.73 2.91
C PHE A 457 -17.37 3.93 2.79
N THR A 458 -18.37 4.07 3.67
CA THR A 458 -19.28 5.23 3.65
C THR A 458 -19.77 5.59 5.04
N LEU A 459 -20.47 6.71 5.10
CA LEU A 459 -21.06 7.26 6.31
C LEU A 459 -22.47 6.72 6.57
N VAL A 460 -22.88 5.60 5.94
CA VAL A 460 -24.25 5.05 6.05
C VAL A 460 -24.67 4.71 7.48
N HIS A 461 -23.72 4.46 8.37
CA HIS A 461 -23.97 4.28 9.81
C HIS A 461 -24.38 5.56 10.53
N PHE A 462 -24.16 6.75 9.93
CA PHE A 462 -24.67 8.01 10.43
C PHE A 462 -26.07 8.30 9.89
N ARG A 463 -27.04 8.45 10.80
CA ARG A 463 -28.47 8.66 10.46
C ARG A 463 -28.73 9.77 9.44
N TRP A 464 -27.98 10.88 9.49
CA TRP A 464 -28.17 11.99 8.55
C TRP A 464 -27.80 11.61 7.11
N TYR A 465 -26.79 10.77 6.94
CA TYR A 465 -26.31 10.33 5.63
C TYR A 465 -27.26 9.28 5.05
N GLU A 466 -27.65 8.30 5.87
CA GLU A 466 -28.67 7.32 5.50
C GLU A 466 -29.98 8.01 5.08
N TYR A 467 -30.42 9.01 5.85
CA TYR A 467 -31.60 9.82 5.52
C TYR A 467 -31.44 10.52 4.16
N LEU A 468 -30.32 11.21 3.94
CA LEU A 468 -30.02 11.87 2.66
C LEU A 468 -30.10 10.91 1.47
N LEU A 469 -29.54 9.71 1.59
CA LEU A 469 -29.59 8.70 0.54
C LEU A 469 -31.02 8.20 0.29
N ARG A 470 -31.77 7.90 1.35
CA ARG A 470 -33.17 7.45 1.25
C ARG A 470 -34.03 8.51 0.54
N GLU A 471 -33.94 9.77 0.96
CA GLU A 471 -34.66 10.88 0.33
C GLU A 471 -34.30 11.02 -1.15
N THR A 472 -33.01 10.93 -1.48
CA THR A 472 -32.54 11.02 -2.87
C THR A 472 -33.16 9.93 -3.74
N VAL A 473 -33.19 8.68 -3.25
CA VAL A 473 -33.75 7.53 -3.99
C VAL A 473 -35.27 7.57 -4.04
N SER A 474 -35.93 8.08 -3.00
CA SER A 474 -37.38 8.33 -3.00
C SER A 474 -37.79 9.30 -4.13
N HIS A 475 -36.87 10.16 -4.59
CA HIS A 475 -37.05 11.05 -5.74
C HIS A 475 -36.27 10.58 -6.97
N ARG A 476 -36.84 9.62 -7.73
CA ARG A 476 -36.19 9.00 -8.91
C ARG A 476 -35.51 9.97 -9.90
N PRO A 477 -36.07 11.13 -10.29
CA PRO A 477 -35.39 12.06 -11.19
C PRO A 477 -34.14 12.69 -10.57
N VAL A 478 -34.19 12.99 -9.27
CA VAL A 478 -33.05 13.56 -8.51
C VAL A 478 -31.93 12.53 -8.43
N TYR A 479 -32.27 11.30 -8.04
CA TYR A 479 -31.32 10.18 -8.05
C TYR A 479 -30.67 9.99 -9.42
N ALA A 480 -31.45 9.92 -10.50
CA ALA A 480 -30.93 9.71 -11.84
C ALA A 480 -29.97 10.83 -12.29
N LEU A 481 -30.31 12.09 -11.99
CA LEU A 481 -29.46 13.24 -12.30
C LEU A 481 -28.14 13.19 -11.52
N LEU A 482 -28.20 12.90 -10.22
CA LEU A 482 -27.01 12.81 -9.36
C LEU A 482 -26.12 11.63 -9.75
N ALA A 483 -26.70 10.48 -10.08
CA ALA A 483 -25.96 9.30 -10.52
C ALA A 483 -25.25 9.55 -11.85
N ALA A 484 -25.95 10.10 -12.84
CA ALA A 484 -25.36 10.47 -14.12
C ALA A 484 -24.26 11.53 -13.95
N PHE A 485 -24.52 12.57 -13.14
CA PHE A 485 -23.53 13.60 -12.84
C PHE A 485 -22.30 13.01 -12.14
N GLY A 486 -22.47 12.20 -11.09
CA GLY A 486 -21.37 11.63 -10.32
C GLY A 486 -20.46 10.73 -11.16
N VAL A 487 -21.04 9.91 -12.02
CA VAL A 487 -20.30 9.07 -12.97
C VAL A 487 -19.54 9.93 -13.98
N ALA A 488 -20.23 10.87 -14.65
CA ALA A 488 -19.60 11.73 -15.65
C ALA A 488 -18.48 12.57 -15.04
N PHE A 489 -18.72 13.17 -13.88
CA PHE A 489 -17.74 13.95 -13.12
C PHE A 489 -16.50 13.11 -12.78
N THR A 490 -16.70 11.88 -12.30
CA THR A 490 -15.60 10.94 -11.98
C THR A 490 -14.76 10.61 -13.21
N LEU A 491 -15.40 10.19 -14.30
CA LEU A 491 -14.70 9.82 -15.53
C LEU A 491 -13.98 11.01 -16.17
N ILE A 492 -14.60 12.19 -16.19
CA ILE A 492 -13.98 13.42 -16.69
C ILE A 492 -12.78 13.81 -15.82
N ALA A 493 -12.85 13.62 -14.49
CA ALA A 493 -11.73 13.93 -13.60
C ALA A 493 -10.55 13.01 -13.88
N GLU A 494 -10.80 11.70 -13.84
CA GLU A 494 -9.75 10.69 -13.92
C GLU A 494 -9.11 10.60 -15.31
N LEU A 495 -9.89 10.78 -16.38
CA LEU A 495 -9.38 10.77 -17.75
C LEU A 495 -8.87 12.14 -18.19
N GLY A 496 -9.39 13.23 -17.63
CA GLY A 496 -9.01 14.60 -18.00
C GLY A 496 -7.74 15.10 -17.33
N ILE A 497 -7.56 14.84 -16.02
CA ILE A 497 -6.40 15.29 -15.24
C ILE A 497 -5.07 14.92 -15.90
N PRO A 498 -4.82 13.66 -16.35
CA PRO A 498 -3.54 13.24 -16.91
C PRO A 498 -3.04 14.12 -18.06
N PHE A 499 -3.94 14.67 -18.87
CA PHE A 499 -3.63 15.46 -20.06
C PHE A 499 -3.77 16.97 -19.81
N LEU A 500 -4.85 17.40 -19.16
CA LEU A 500 -5.20 18.82 -19.08
C LEU A 500 -4.41 19.59 -18.02
N VAL A 501 -3.82 18.91 -17.03
CA VAL A 501 -3.03 19.54 -15.95
C VAL A 501 -1.76 20.23 -16.47
N TRP A 502 -1.28 19.83 -17.66
CA TRP A 502 -0.09 20.42 -18.30
C TRP A 502 -0.40 21.70 -19.08
N SER A 503 -1.68 21.98 -19.33
CA SER A 503 -2.16 23.11 -20.13
C SER A 503 -2.40 24.38 -19.30
N ARG A 504 -2.90 25.43 -19.94
CA ARG A 504 -3.40 26.65 -19.26
C ARG A 504 -4.62 26.39 -18.38
N ALA A 505 -5.32 25.27 -18.56
CA ALA A 505 -6.46 24.88 -17.74
C ALA A 505 -6.06 24.34 -16.35
N ARG A 506 -4.75 24.17 -16.08
CA ARG A 506 -4.20 23.64 -14.81
C ARG A 506 -4.95 24.10 -13.55
N PRO A 507 -5.15 25.39 -13.25
CA PRO A 507 -5.80 25.79 -11.99
C PRO A 507 -7.23 25.23 -11.86
N TYR A 508 -7.99 25.17 -12.96
CA TYR A 508 -9.34 24.62 -12.97
C TYR A 508 -9.34 23.10 -12.82
N ILE A 509 -8.40 22.41 -13.48
CA ILE A 509 -8.24 20.96 -13.38
C ILE A 509 -7.77 20.54 -11.98
N LEU A 510 -6.91 21.33 -11.35
CA LEU A 510 -6.53 21.12 -9.96
C LEU A 510 -7.74 21.33 -9.05
N LEU A 511 -8.47 22.45 -9.18
CA LEU A 511 -9.69 22.67 -8.40
C LEU A 511 -10.68 21.51 -8.55
N PHE A 512 -10.86 21.03 -9.78
CA PHE A 512 -11.70 19.88 -10.09
C PHE A 512 -11.22 18.60 -9.39
N GLY A 513 -9.92 18.31 -9.43
CA GLY A 513 -9.33 17.18 -8.71
C GLY A 513 -9.44 17.30 -7.19
N PHE A 514 -9.30 18.51 -6.63
CA PHE A 514 -9.54 18.76 -5.21
C PHE A 514 -11.01 18.55 -4.84
N MET A 515 -11.95 19.07 -5.63
CA MET A 515 -13.38 18.83 -5.41
C MET A 515 -13.73 17.36 -5.49
N PHE A 516 -13.12 16.63 -6.44
CA PHE A 516 -13.29 15.19 -6.57
C PHE A 516 -12.87 14.45 -5.30
N HIS A 517 -11.65 14.68 -4.80
CA HIS A 517 -11.19 14.02 -3.58
C HIS A 517 -11.90 14.52 -2.32
N ALA A 518 -12.37 15.77 -2.29
CA ALA A 518 -13.21 16.26 -1.20
C ALA A 518 -14.56 15.54 -1.16
N GLY A 519 -15.18 15.32 -2.33
CA GLY A 519 -16.38 14.51 -2.47
C GLY A 519 -16.15 13.08 -1.98
N VAL A 520 -15.07 12.43 -2.40
CA VAL A 520 -14.70 11.10 -1.92
C VAL A 520 -14.50 11.08 -0.39
N ALA A 521 -13.84 12.09 0.19
CA ALA A 521 -13.63 12.16 1.64
C ALA A 521 -14.97 12.27 2.40
N ILE A 522 -15.86 13.15 1.94
CA ILE A 522 -17.13 13.45 2.62
C ILE A 522 -18.14 12.33 2.42
N PHE A 523 -18.30 11.82 1.19
CA PHE A 523 -19.35 10.86 0.89
C PHE A 523 -18.92 9.40 1.13
N MET A 524 -17.62 9.09 1.07
CA MET A 524 -17.09 7.74 1.31
C MET A 524 -16.29 7.64 2.63
N GLY A 525 -16.18 8.71 3.42
CA GLY A 525 -15.40 8.67 4.66
C GLY A 525 -13.90 8.39 4.48
N LEU A 526 -13.37 8.47 3.25
CA LEU A 526 -11.99 8.14 2.90
C LEU A 526 -11.01 9.30 3.10
N TRP A 527 -11.02 9.89 4.30
CA TRP A 527 -10.34 11.16 4.59
C TRP A 527 -8.83 11.14 4.29
N ILE A 528 -8.10 10.15 4.81
CA ILE A 528 -6.63 10.14 4.66
C ILE A 528 -6.21 9.82 3.22
N PHE A 529 -6.92 8.91 2.56
CA PHE A 529 -6.71 8.65 1.13
C PHE A 529 -6.90 9.93 0.30
N SER A 530 -8.02 10.63 0.49
CA SER A 530 -8.29 11.87 -0.22
C SER A 530 -7.25 12.96 0.06
N LEU A 531 -6.80 13.10 1.31
CA LEU A 531 -5.78 14.09 1.67
C LEU A 531 -4.41 13.76 1.04
N LEU A 532 -4.04 12.49 0.93
CA LEU A 532 -2.83 12.07 0.21
C LEU A 532 -2.94 12.31 -1.30
N MET A 533 -4.11 12.05 -1.89
CA MET A 533 -4.36 12.36 -3.30
C MET A 533 -4.34 13.87 -3.58
N MET A 534 -4.94 14.67 -2.71
CA MET A 534 -4.81 16.13 -2.75
C MET A 534 -3.35 16.57 -2.60
N THR A 535 -2.57 15.89 -1.76
CA THR A 535 -1.12 16.13 -1.63
C THR A 535 -0.38 15.86 -2.94
N LEU A 536 -0.71 14.78 -3.66
CA LEU A 536 -0.17 14.55 -5.00
C LEU A 536 -0.56 15.67 -5.98
N LEU A 537 -1.78 16.21 -5.91
CA LEU A 537 -2.20 17.36 -6.74
C LEU A 537 -1.45 18.66 -6.38
N ILE A 538 -1.08 18.86 -5.11
CA ILE A 538 -0.25 20.01 -4.67
C ILE A 538 1.11 20.03 -5.39
N SER A 539 1.61 18.88 -5.87
CA SER A 539 2.87 18.81 -6.63
C SER A 539 2.87 19.68 -7.90
N TYR A 540 1.70 20.04 -8.43
CA TYR A 540 1.54 20.91 -9.59
C TYR A 540 1.53 22.41 -9.26
N LEU A 541 1.47 22.77 -7.98
CA LEU A 541 1.55 24.16 -7.52
C LEU A 541 3.01 24.67 -7.61
N PRO A 542 3.23 25.86 -8.22
CA PRO A 542 4.55 26.48 -8.23
C PRO A 542 5.02 26.81 -6.81
N GLY A 543 6.31 26.56 -6.52
CA GLY A 543 6.91 26.88 -5.23
C GLY A 543 6.76 28.37 -4.84
N ALA A 544 6.80 29.27 -5.82
CA ALA A 544 6.54 30.69 -5.63
C ALA A 544 5.13 30.98 -5.08
N ALA A 545 4.10 30.31 -5.61
CA ALA A 545 2.73 30.47 -5.13
C ALA A 545 2.58 30.00 -3.67
N ILE A 546 3.29 28.93 -3.30
CA ILE A 546 3.31 28.44 -1.91
C ILE A 546 3.98 29.46 -0.98
N ARG A 547 5.14 30.02 -1.38
CA ARG A 547 5.80 31.07 -0.58
C ARG A 547 4.98 32.34 -0.48
N ASP A 548 4.34 32.77 -1.56
CA ASP A 548 3.48 33.95 -1.55
C ASP A 548 2.33 33.79 -0.55
N ARG A 549 1.69 32.61 -0.52
CA ARG A 549 0.60 32.36 0.43
C ARG A 549 1.05 32.15 1.87
N LEU A 550 2.19 31.51 2.10
CA LEU A 550 2.70 31.27 3.46
C LEU A 550 3.39 32.51 4.07
N PHE A 551 4.09 33.29 3.26
CA PHE A 551 4.99 34.36 3.73
C PHE A 551 4.71 35.73 3.10
N GLY A 552 3.78 35.85 2.15
CA GLY A 552 3.52 37.11 1.44
C GLY A 552 4.67 37.52 0.51
N TYR A 553 5.44 36.55 0.02
CA TYR A 553 6.58 36.71 -0.89
C TYR A 553 6.12 36.99 -2.33
N ARG A 554 6.36 38.21 -2.84
CA ARG A 554 6.11 38.58 -4.26
C ARG A 554 7.42 38.55 -5.06
N GLU A 555 7.46 37.78 -6.15
CA GLU A 555 8.63 37.69 -7.06
C GLU A 555 9.01 39.06 -7.68
N THR A 556 8.05 39.98 -7.77
CA THR A 556 8.23 41.33 -8.30
C THR A 556 8.20 42.36 -7.17
N GLY A 557 9.36 42.75 -6.67
CA GLY A 557 9.52 43.97 -5.89
C GLY A 557 9.53 43.75 -4.39
N ALA A 558 10.67 44.14 -3.80
CA ALA A 558 10.83 44.32 -2.37
C ALA A 558 9.63 45.08 -1.79
N LYS A 559 9.02 44.54 -0.74
CA LYS A 559 8.43 45.45 0.26
C LYS A 559 9.64 46.22 0.78
N SER A 560 9.72 47.52 0.51
CA SER A 560 10.75 48.37 1.10
C SER A 560 10.80 48.12 2.61
N GLY A 561 12.03 47.97 3.08
CA GLY A 561 12.38 47.45 4.38
C GLY A 561 11.72 48.13 5.55
N ARG A 562 11.08 47.34 6.41
CA ARG A 562 10.54 47.86 7.69
C ARG A 562 11.56 47.79 8.81
N PHE A 563 12.65 47.04 8.65
CA PHE A 563 13.63 46.82 9.72
C PHE A 563 15.07 47.05 9.27
N LEU A 564 15.78 47.86 10.04
CA LEU A 564 17.25 47.95 10.06
C LEU A 564 17.74 47.33 11.36
N VAL A 565 18.68 46.39 11.29
CA VAL A 565 19.25 45.73 12.47
C VAL A 565 20.66 46.25 12.70
N ARG A 566 20.91 46.85 13.87
CA ARG A 566 22.22 47.39 14.25
C ARG A 566 22.83 46.56 15.37
N LEU A 567 24.12 46.32 15.25
CA LEU A 567 24.93 45.61 16.24
C LEU A 567 26.28 46.30 16.45
N ALA A 568 26.86 46.11 17.63
CA ALA A 568 28.18 46.59 17.97
C ALA A 568 29.27 45.75 17.27
N ALA A 569 30.27 46.41 16.71
CA ALA A 569 31.43 45.74 16.12
C ALA A 569 32.14 44.86 17.17
N GLY A 570 32.43 43.60 16.82
CA GLY A 570 33.11 42.64 17.71
C GLY A 570 32.20 41.90 18.72
N ALA A 571 30.93 42.28 18.86
CA ALA A 571 30.00 41.62 19.80
C ALA A 571 29.46 40.28 19.26
N THR A 572 30.06 39.17 19.70
CA THR A 572 29.71 37.81 19.21
C THR A 572 28.25 37.42 19.48
N ALA A 573 27.69 37.79 20.64
CA ALA A 573 26.30 37.49 20.98
C ALA A 573 25.31 38.23 20.06
N GLN A 574 25.57 39.51 19.78
CA GLN A 574 24.75 40.33 18.88
C GLN A 574 24.85 39.86 17.43
N LEU A 575 26.04 39.43 17.00
CA LEU A 575 26.23 38.83 15.68
C LEU A 575 25.40 37.56 15.51
N ARG A 576 25.37 36.68 16.53
CA ARG A 576 24.52 35.47 16.52
C ARG A 576 23.04 35.82 16.48
N ALA A 577 22.61 36.81 17.25
CA ALA A 577 21.23 37.29 17.26
C ALA A 577 20.82 37.87 15.90
N ALA A 578 21.63 38.76 15.30
CA ALA A 578 21.38 39.32 13.97
C ALA A 578 21.34 38.25 12.87
N ALA A 579 22.26 37.27 12.92
CA ALA A 579 22.24 36.14 12.00
C ALA A 579 20.96 35.30 12.13
N LEU A 580 20.46 35.11 13.36
CA LEU A 580 19.22 34.40 13.60
C LEU A 580 18.02 35.20 13.09
N ILE A 581 17.92 36.50 13.38
CA ILE A 581 16.87 37.38 12.84
C ILE A 581 16.82 37.27 11.31
N ARG A 582 17.97 37.34 10.62
CA ARG A 582 18.02 37.20 9.16
C ARG A 582 17.68 35.78 8.67
N ALA A 583 18.10 34.75 9.40
CA ALA A 583 17.75 33.38 9.06
C ALA A 583 16.24 33.13 9.15
N LEU A 584 15.59 33.78 10.11
CA LEU A 584 14.15 33.78 10.32
C LEU A 584 13.39 34.69 9.36
N ASP A 585 14.05 35.62 8.67
CA ASP A 585 13.39 36.53 7.73
C ASP A 585 13.09 35.87 6.37
N PHE A 586 11.99 35.11 6.30
CA PHE A 586 11.53 34.42 5.08
C PHE A 586 10.77 35.32 4.10
N ASP A 587 10.26 36.46 4.57
CA ASP A 587 9.47 37.46 3.82
C ASP A 587 10.28 38.72 3.47
N ASN A 588 11.61 38.68 3.68
CA ASN A 588 12.58 39.73 3.36
C ASN A 588 12.19 41.11 3.90
N GLN A 589 11.79 41.17 5.17
CA GLN A 589 11.46 42.41 5.88
C GLN A 589 12.70 43.13 6.44
N VAL A 590 13.82 42.43 6.61
CA VAL A 590 15.09 43.01 7.08
C VAL A 590 15.86 43.55 5.88
N GLU A 591 15.94 44.88 5.79
CA GLU A 591 16.59 45.56 4.67
C GLU A 591 18.09 45.46 4.75
N ARG A 592 18.62 45.80 5.93
CA ARG A 592 20.04 45.98 6.14
C ARG A 592 20.42 45.61 7.55
N ILE A 593 21.61 45.02 7.66
CA ILE A 593 22.27 44.72 8.93
C ILE A 593 23.58 45.48 8.92
N GLU A 594 23.79 46.35 9.91
CA GLU A 594 24.96 47.23 9.99
C GLU A 594 25.70 47.03 11.31
N GLN A 595 27.03 46.96 11.23
CA GLN A 595 27.91 47.07 12.39
C GLN A 595 28.25 48.55 12.62
N THR A 596 28.03 49.03 13.85
CA THR A 596 28.38 50.40 14.25
C THR A 596 29.72 50.40 14.99
N PRO A 597 30.74 51.15 14.51
CA PRO A 597 31.99 51.36 15.24
C PRO A 597 31.73 52.17 16.51
N GLY A 598 32.23 51.71 17.66
CA GLY A 598 32.20 52.47 18.91
C GLY A 598 30.89 52.41 19.72
N GLY A 599 29.91 51.58 19.33
CA GLY A 599 28.67 51.41 20.10
C GLY A 599 28.83 50.46 21.30
N SER A 600 28.74 50.96 22.53
CA SER A 600 28.68 50.16 23.78
C SER A 600 27.28 49.58 24.03
N ALA A 601 26.60 49.05 23.01
CA ALA A 601 25.24 48.52 23.21
C ALA A 601 25.31 47.15 23.88
N ASP A 602 24.55 46.93 24.96
CA ASP A 602 24.42 45.62 25.63
C ASP A 602 23.66 44.58 24.78
N GLU A 603 22.95 45.03 23.74
CA GLU A 603 22.11 44.19 22.89
C GLU A 603 21.88 44.75 21.47
N VAL A 604 21.34 43.92 20.57
CA VAL A 604 20.95 44.27 19.20
C VAL A 604 19.83 45.30 19.20
N ARG A 605 19.93 46.30 18.32
CA ARG A 605 18.92 47.33 18.14
C ARG A 605 18.18 47.14 16.82
N VAL A 606 16.86 47.17 16.87
CA VAL A 606 16.00 46.99 15.70
C VAL A 606 15.30 48.32 15.42
N VAL A 607 15.62 48.97 14.31
CA VAL A 607 14.95 50.20 13.89
C VAL A 607 13.75 49.82 13.03
N ALA A 608 12.55 50.18 13.50
CA ALA A 608 11.29 49.94 12.81
C ALA A 608 10.50 51.26 12.71
N ASP A 609 10.04 51.62 11.50
CA ASP A 609 9.32 52.87 11.22
C ASP A 609 10.04 54.13 11.76
N GLY A 610 11.38 54.16 11.65
CA GLY A 610 12.22 55.25 12.15
C GLY A 610 12.42 55.27 13.68
N ARG A 611 11.83 54.34 14.44
CA ARG A 611 12.03 54.21 15.90
C ARG A 611 13.02 53.09 16.19
N GLU A 612 14.01 53.37 17.04
CA GLU A 612 14.98 52.39 17.52
C GLU A 612 14.40 51.62 18.71
N LEU A 613 14.23 50.30 18.55
CA LEU A 613 13.63 49.41 19.54
C LEU A 613 14.71 48.48 20.13
N THR A 614 14.55 48.13 21.40
CA THR A 614 15.47 47.26 22.16
C THR A 614 14.69 46.25 23.02
N GLY A 615 15.37 45.26 23.59
CA GLY A 615 14.81 44.24 24.47
C GLY A 615 13.52 43.59 23.94
N ARG A 616 12.50 43.58 24.80
CA ARG A 616 11.19 42.97 24.50
C ARG A 616 10.43 43.70 23.38
N GLU A 617 10.58 45.02 23.27
CA GLU A 617 9.89 45.81 22.24
C GLU A 617 10.39 45.48 20.84
N ALA A 618 11.71 45.32 20.68
CA ALA A 618 12.32 44.88 19.42
C ALA A 618 11.80 43.51 19.00
N VAL A 619 11.72 42.57 19.95
CA VAL A 619 11.27 41.20 19.71
C VAL A 619 9.77 41.16 19.38
N ASP A 620 8.94 41.92 20.08
CA ASP A 620 7.51 42.03 19.76
C ASP A 620 7.29 42.63 18.36
N ALA A 621 8.08 43.63 17.98
CA ALA A 621 8.05 44.21 16.64
C ALA A 621 8.45 43.18 15.56
N LEU A 622 9.53 42.41 15.78
CA LEU A 622 9.93 41.35 14.86
C LEU A 622 8.85 40.26 14.73
N LEU A 623 8.37 39.71 15.84
CA LEU A 623 7.37 38.64 15.83
C LEU A 623 6.03 39.10 15.25
N SER A 624 5.63 40.35 15.46
CA SER A 624 4.36 40.87 14.91
C SER A 624 4.40 41.10 13.40
N ARG A 625 5.57 41.38 12.80
CA ARG A 625 5.66 41.74 11.38
C ARG A 625 6.13 40.58 10.50
N LEU A 626 7.06 39.74 10.96
CA LEU A 626 7.53 38.55 10.23
C LEU A 626 6.38 37.56 10.04
N ALA A 627 6.00 37.29 8.79
CA ALA A 627 4.77 36.57 8.45
C ALA A 627 4.59 35.23 9.21
N TRP A 628 5.64 34.42 9.27
CA TRP A 628 5.60 33.09 9.91
C TRP A 628 5.77 33.14 11.43
N ALA A 629 6.31 34.24 11.98
CA ALA A 629 6.63 34.37 13.40
C ALA A 629 5.47 34.97 14.22
N ARG A 630 4.44 35.52 13.55
CA ARG A 630 3.22 36.04 14.19
C ARG A 630 2.56 35.08 15.17
N PRO A 631 2.38 33.79 14.84
CA PRO A 631 1.85 32.83 15.80
C PRO A 631 2.76 32.70 17.03
N LEU A 632 4.09 32.84 16.91
CA LEU A 632 4.99 32.71 18.05
C LEU A 632 4.93 33.87 19.04
N ARG A 633 4.25 34.96 18.69
CA ARG A 633 4.10 36.13 19.57
C ARG A 633 3.45 35.79 20.92
N TRP A 634 2.56 34.79 20.98
CA TRP A 634 1.96 34.36 22.25
C TRP A 634 2.99 33.83 23.25
N LEU A 635 4.14 33.33 22.79
CA LEU A 635 5.23 32.89 23.67
C LEU A 635 5.83 34.02 24.50
N LEU A 636 5.66 35.29 24.08
CA LEU A 636 6.07 36.44 24.87
C LEU A 636 5.18 36.67 26.11
N LEU A 637 3.99 36.05 26.15
CA LEU A 637 3.08 36.08 27.30
C LEU A 637 3.42 35.02 28.34
N VAL A 638 4.18 33.99 27.96
CA VAL A 638 4.54 32.87 28.85
C VAL A 638 5.78 33.27 29.69
N PRO A 639 5.68 33.30 31.03
CA PRO A 639 6.83 33.56 31.90
C PRO A 639 7.97 32.56 31.64
N GLY A 640 9.21 33.02 31.62
CA GLY A 640 10.39 32.20 31.30
C GLY A 640 10.67 32.07 29.80
N ALA A 641 9.68 31.67 28.99
CA ALA A 641 9.83 31.60 27.53
C ALA A 641 10.07 32.99 26.91
N SER A 642 9.34 33.99 27.38
CA SER A 642 9.51 35.39 26.98
C SER A 642 10.96 35.88 27.18
N GLY A 643 11.54 35.64 28.36
CA GLY A 643 12.91 36.04 28.67
C GLY A 643 13.96 35.29 27.84
N ALA A 644 13.76 33.99 27.60
CA ALA A 644 14.65 33.20 26.76
C ALA A 644 14.64 33.67 25.30
N ILE A 645 13.46 33.93 24.73
CA ILE A 645 13.30 34.43 23.37
C ILE A 645 13.96 35.79 23.22
N VAL A 646 13.72 36.71 24.18
CA VAL A 646 14.33 38.04 24.16
C VAL A 646 15.85 37.94 24.17
N ARG A 647 16.41 37.18 25.10
CA ARG A 647 17.87 36.99 25.18
C ARG A 647 18.48 36.45 23.90
N VAL A 648 17.82 35.48 23.26
CA VAL A 648 18.31 34.84 22.04
C VAL A 648 18.23 35.78 20.83
N LEU A 649 17.14 36.56 20.70
CA LEU A 649 16.91 37.44 19.56
C LEU A 649 17.55 38.83 19.71
N THR A 650 17.86 39.29 20.93
CA THR A 650 18.60 40.55 21.15
C THR A 650 20.08 40.31 21.45
N GLY A 651 20.49 39.09 21.79
CA GLY A 651 21.86 38.78 22.19
C GLY A 651 22.26 39.49 23.49
N SER A 652 21.28 39.85 24.33
CA SER A 652 21.52 40.58 25.58
C SER A 652 22.32 39.75 26.58
N VAL A 653 23.28 40.42 27.24
CA VAL A 653 24.13 39.82 28.27
C VAL A 653 23.57 40.06 29.69
N SER A 654 22.69 41.06 29.88
CA SER A 654 22.12 41.41 31.19
C SER A 654 20.75 40.76 31.45
N VAL A 655 20.60 40.18 32.64
CA VAL A 655 19.31 39.74 33.20
C VAL A 655 18.76 40.90 34.02
N ALA A 656 17.76 41.61 33.53
CA ALA A 656 16.92 42.41 34.42
C ALA A 656 15.94 41.45 35.14
N PRO A 657 15.94 41.35 36.47
CA PRO A 657 14.86 40.67 37.18
C PRO A 657 13.55 41.42 36.94
N ALA A 658 12.45 40.69 36.82
CA ALA A 658 11.12 41.25 36.70
C ALA A 658 10.89 42.28 37.83
N ALA A 659 10.56 43.52 37.46
CA ALA A 659 10.28 44.59 38.41
C ALA A 659 9.18 44.15 39.38
N THR A 660 9.56 43.91 40.63
CA THR A 660 8.65 43.75 41.76
C THR A 660 7.84 45.04 41.86
N LEU A 661 6.52 44.94 41.69
CA LEU A 661 5.57 46.02 41.94
C LEU A 661 5.83 46.61 43.34
N GLN A 662 6.48 47.76 43.39
CA GLN A 662 6.59 48.58 44.58
C GLN A 662 5.18 49.12 44.87
N LYS A 663 4.51 48.54 45.88
CA LYS A 663 3.32 49.13 46.49
C LYS A 663 3.72 50.51 47.02
N THR A 664 3.21 51.56 46.37
CA THR A 664 3.21 52.91 46.91
C THR A 664 2.38 52.93 48.18
N GLY A 665 3.03 53.26 49.29
CA GLY A 665 2.35 53.66 50.52
C GLY A 665 2.05 55.17 50.48
N ALA A 666 0.81 55.51 50.75
CA ALA A 666 0.34 56.75 51.36
C ALA A 666 -1.06 56.41 51.92
N GLY A 667 -1.44 56.62 53.17
CA GLY A 667 -0.87 57.47 54.21
C GLY A 667 -1.98 58.38 54.73
N LYS A 668 -2.58 57.99 55.87
CA LYS A 668 -3.54 58.69 56.74
C LYS A 668 -4.98 58.84 56.26
#